data_AF-A0A7M1PZN1-F1
#
_entry.id   AF-A0A7M1PZN1-F1
#
_cell.length_a   1.000
_cell.length_b   1.000
_cell.length_c   1.000
_cell.angle_alpha   90.00
_cell.angle_beta   90.00
_cell.angle_gamma   90.00
#
_symmetry.space_group_name_H-M   'P 1'
#
loop_
_entity.id
_entity.type
_entity.pdbx_description
1 polymer ?
#
loop_
_entity_poly.entity_id
_entity_poly.type
_entity_poly.pdbx_seq_one_letter_code
_entity_poly.pdbx_strand_id
1 'polypeptide(L)'
;MNSLEQLFTTNGVLIDKNEDNIAEGLKGVIYIPSKVNYQLSAFIIELSARLGYESVALDYPIVKVYGDNLPTEIKEGSIIVTSNVNLNADTALIEQRNNNVIISANSQTAWSCLRHFVCGLFPNINSKYSLIQLLQDIKSELKTTAYIESITFNAASNTISLIKLGSYLNESNDLILTVPNIIESICLNETELNLNFTLNPASQLPEEDQYNTNQIKLDNPFSNHYISKKAKTLPAKYSAPVIVLNEMPCIDETIAFANLAARFALESTELVTPLVCLKEELKMGQNVLKIKIEEGYKHAKFSIYDRTLIVEGSTKNIHQAVKEIFINYPKLSDSAIYADLTDWISKALKGESAFGEVLRILQHAKYTEDNLTAYVNIGPLDDNLKKYKKALAQEKVKLHSMREPREVMSWQCEPKWEVTRAKELLAEKLYPNLKAKDKVEIRLLVSEEKTIRDNVKHQVMADLRDLGVNISSVKVNRAYKQGMCWILEEVLPDIKQNNLHLDIAKLKIGFKPFLPCNKTEWTNEEGATPTLTPERSDDPNKYFDLPTRLLQELYPIDDILSLELALSREKIEFYALEQVEHDYKIDFYNEYNELIYTDSTDVKFNERAYLDAWPAIGKVHPNTGWVLAKVNDEIVIDERLETDLEKLWDIYQNNILHDVRQYVEIECHNDITAQKQPFFRELNLEITVSDIDYKLPIRKDLISTLDALHEDIYFVGLDFFRTLGLRSSGQKISEPGLILPKINKVLGQGPKLKATLFAEKQKKACVFTDNQHLELVKTKNIDLALQSIEYTTEGINLEYDVDGNIAVLENILDNWLYLAQPGDPLIPVELANKLNYVRINYRNDDFMNKQWSLCLANLNLTKHKPLEIENINIPLQEVIGVEQNNRILSELERVPDLTVYEISKSYQGRKIHAIEVKPNFKSDIISHTKLLNSKPCFVLNHRHHANEISATNSAYSMLKQLLTTEQGKKYRSALNIALMPFENADGAAVHYELMQDNPEWKLHVSRYNSVGKEIANDYFNNDSPYGECHALPSLYCKWIPDAFVDNHGVPSHEWDQQFAGYVAPWFRGFWLPRALFYGYFWQINNQEFVEHRAISEQVAIEVAKGLNEDHDITELNKDWQNRFVKYANQWLPKLFPADYRENLIYYWIPFNKDKKARHFAARFPEYTVLDWTTEVSDETAQGEYLEQCSRALVISDFATMKVLSEIPIEFNKHLISNKSKVKRSNIRKRPIKF
;
A
#
# COMPACT_ATOMS: atom_id res chain seq x y z
N MET A 1 16.48 -18.78 -36.86
CA MET A 1 16.99 -19.67 -35.80
C MET A 1 18.41 -20.07 -36.20
N ASN A 2 19.38 -20.00 -35.30
CA ASN A 2 20.79 -20.18 -35.68
C ASN A 2 21.28 -21.64 -35.55
N SER A 3 20.67 -22.43 -34.66
CA SER A 3 21.00 -23.84 -34.43
C SER A 3 19.94 -24.59 -33.62
N LEU A 4 19.86 -25.92 -33.76
CA LEU A 4 19.04 -26.81 -32.94
C LEU A 4 19.39 -26.79 -31.44
N GLU A 5 20.65 -26.59 -31.03
CA GLU A 5 20.98 -26.50 -29.59
C GLU A 5 20.31 -25.31 -28.87
N GLN A 6 19.90 -24.31 -29.65
CA GLN A 6 19.23 -23.11 -29.14
C GLN A 6 17.69 -23.24 -29.17
N LEU A 7 17.12 -24.42 -29.46
CA LEU A 7 15.68 -24.62 -29.70
C LEU A 7 14.78 -23.87 -28.70
N PHE A 8 14.99 -24.10 -27.40
CA PHE A 8 14.20 -23.54 -26.30
C PHE A 8 14.77 -22.20 -25.77
N THR A 9 15.32 -21.36 -26.64
CA THR A 9 15.88 -20.06 -26.30
C THR A 9 15.33 -18.96 -27.21
N THR A 10 15.61 -17.70 -26.87
CA THR A 10 15.27 -16.52 -27.69
C THR A 10 16.01 -16.49 -29.04
N ASN A 11 17.14 -17.19 -29.17
CA ASN A 11 17.84 -17.42 -30.44
C ASN A 11 17.22 -18.58 -31.27
N GLY A 12 16.42 -19.43 -30.62
CA GLY A 12 15.66 -20.54 -31.20
C GLY A 12 14.25 -20.15 -31.60
N VAL A 13 13.27 -20.86 -31.04
CA VAL A 13 11.83 -20.70 -31.33
C VAL A 13 11.11 -19.76 -30.37
N LEU A 14 11.74 -19.37 -29.25
CA LEU A 14 11.20 -18.36 -28.34
C LEU A 14 11.49 -16.97 -28.89
N ILE A 15 10.67 -15.99 -28.52
CA ILE A 15 10.85 -14.58 -28.88
C ILE A 15 11.03 -13.74 -27.62
N ASP A 16 11.96 -12.80 -27.68
CA ASP A 16 12.10 -11.69 -26.76
C ASP A 16 11.96 -10.42 -27.61
N LYS A 17 10.86 -9.68 -27.43
CA LYS A 17 10.51 -8.56 -28.31
C LYS A 17 11.03 -7.22 -27.75
N ASN A 18 11.43 -7.16 -26.49
CA ASN A 18 11.88 -5.95 -25.81
C ASN A 18 13.39 -5.97 -25.49
N GLU A 19 14.07 -7.09 -25.78
CA GLU A 19 15.50 -7.32 -25.60
C GLU A 19 15.95 -7.34 -24.11
N ASP A 20 15.05 -7.74 -23.20
CA ASP A 20 15.32 -7.90 -21.76
C ASP A 20 15.85 -9.29 -21.36
N ASN A 21 16.11 -10.16 -22.35
CA ASN A 21 16.51 -11.56 -22.22
C ASN A 21 15.44 -12.49 -21.61
N ILE A 22 14.18 -12.09 -21.61
CA ILE A 22 13.06 -12.92 -21.15
C ILE A 22 12.25 -13.40 -22.35
N ALA A 23 11.93 -14.69 -22.38
CA ALA A 23 11.11 -15.26 -23.43
C ALA A 23 9.64 -14.83 -23.26
N GLU A 24 9.19 -13.91 -24.11
CA GLU A 24 7.84 -13.34 -24.13
C GLU A 24 6.87 -14.13 -25.03
N GLY A 25 7.27 -15.30 -25.51
CA GLY A 25 6.41 -16.19 -26.29
C GLY A 25 7.16 -16.93 -27.39
N LEU A 26 6.45 -17.25 -28.47
CA LEU A 26 6.98 -18.02 -29.60
C LEU A 26 7.12 -17.15 -30.86
N LYS A 27 8.20 -17.37 -31.63
CA LYS A 27 8.37 -16.78 -32.97
C LYS A 27 7.32 -17.31 -33.94
N GLY A 28 7.09 -18.62 -33.94
CA GLY A 28 6.13 -19.33 -34.79
C GLY A 28 5.00 -19.99 -34.02
N VAL A 29 4.40 -21.02 -34.61
CA VAL A 29 3.42 -21.92 -33.98
C VAL A 29 3.82 -23.37 -34.18
N ILE A 30 3.18 -24.31 -33.47
CA ILE A 30 3.37 -25.74 -33.72
C ILE A 30 2.37 -26.21 -34.77
N TYR A 31 2.85 -26.64 -35.93
CA TYR A 31 2.05 -27.29 -36.96
C TYR A 31 2.03 -28.80 -36.75
N ILE A 32 0.84 -29.40 -36.64
CA ILE A 32 0.65 -30.84 -36.43
C ILE A 32 -0.21 -31.46 -37.54
N PRO A 33 -0.03 -32.77 -37.85
CA PRO A 33 -0.79 -33.43 -38.90
C PRO A 33 -2.23 -33.71 -38.45
N SER A 34 -3.16 -33.84 -39.40
CA SER A 34 -4.57 -34.16 -39.14
C SER A 34 -4.81 -35.57 -38.57
N LYS A 35 -3.83 -36.48 -38.70
CA LYS A 35 -3.87 -37.85 -38.16
C LYS A 35 -2.86 -38.01 -37.03
N VAL A 36 -3.34 -38.47 -35.87
CA VAL A 36 -2.52 -38.65 -34.66
C VAL A 36 -2.69 -40.06 -34.08
N ASN A 37 -1.73 -40.46 -33.24
CA ASN A 37 -1.78 -41.65 -32.41
C ASN A 37 -1.31 -41.28 -30.98
N TYR A 38 -1.44 -42.20 -30.02
CA TYR A 38 -1.08 -41.94 -28.63
C TYR A 38 0.31 -41.31 -28.44
N GLN A 39 1.38 -41.90 -29.00
CA GLN A 39 2.74 -41.42 -28.78
C GLN A 39 3.01 -40.07 -29.44
N LEU A 40 2.45 -39.83 -30.63
CA LEU A 40 2.52 -38.52 -31.30
C LEU A 40 1.75 -37.45 -30.52
N SER A 41 0.53 -37.74 -30.07
CA SER A 41 -0.27 -36.82 -29.25
C SER A 41 0.44 -36.50 -27.93
N ALA A 42 0.98 -37.51 -27.26
CA ALA A 42 1.73 -37.33 -26.02
C ALA A 42 2.98 -36.46 -26.22
N PHE A 43 3.70 -36.64 -27.33
CA PHE A 43 4.81 -35.78 -27.73
C PHE A 43 4.37 -34.31 -27.92
N ILE A 44 3.31 -34.07 -28.70
CA ILE A 44 2.78 -32.71 -28.99
C ILE A 44 2.38 -31.99 -27.69
N ILE A 45 1.68 -32.69 -26.80
CA ILE A 45 1.21 -32.13 -25.53
C ILE A 45 2.40 -31.74 -24.65
N GLU A 46 3.40 -32.61 -24.52
CA GLU A 46 4.58 -32.32 -23.69
C GLU A 46 5.53 -31.29 -24.29
N LEU A 47 5.65 -31.24 -25.61
CA LEU A 47 6.37 -30.18 -26.30
C LEU A 47 5.71 -28.82 -26.03
N SER A 48 4.37 -28.77 -26.10
CA SER A 48 3.60 -27.56 -25.80
C SER A 48 3.78 -27.14 -24.33
N ALA A 49 3.71 -28.09 -23.40
CA ALA A 49 4.03 -27.87 -21.99
C ALA A 49 5.45 -27.31 -21.81
N ARG A 50 6.43 -27.88 -22.52
CA ARG A 50 7.81 -27.41 -22.41
C ARG A 50 7.99 -25.99 -22.92
N LEU A 51 7.37 -25.63 -24.05
CA LEU A 51 7.41 -24.26 -24.57
C LEU A 51 6.74 -23.26 -23.62
N GLY A 52 5.62 -23.64 -22.99
CA GLY A 52 5.00 -22.81 -21.97
C GLY A 52 5.87 -22.64 -20.73
N TYR A 53 6.52 -23.71 -20.26
CA TYR A 53 7.45 -23.66 -19.14
C TYR A 53 8.63 -22.70 -19.38
N GLU A 54 9.15 -22.65 -20.61
CA GLU A 54 10.31 -21.81 -20.96
C GLU A 54 9.92 -20.35 -21.28
N SER A 55 8.64 -20.00 -21.23
CA SER A 55 8.14 -18.65 -21.54
C SER A 55 7.55 -17.94 -20.32
N VAL A 56 7.44 -16.61 -20.39
CA VAL A 56 6.74 -15.74 -19.43
C VAL A 56 5.41 -15.24 -19.98
N ALA A 57 5.28 -15.20 -21.30
CA ALA A 57 4.05 -14.88 -22.01
C ALA A 57 3.84 -15.85 -23.19
N LEU A 58 2.60 -16.00 -23.68
CA LEU A 58 2.26 -16.84 -24.83
C LEU A 58 1.11 -16.25 -25.63
N ASP A 59 1.04 -16.60 -26.92
CA ASP A 59 -0.09 -16.29 -27.80
C ASP A 59 -0.97 -17.54 -28.01
N TYR A 60 -2.29 -17.36 -28.13
CA TYR A 60 -3.23 -18.43 -28.47
C TYR A 60 -3.52 -18.46 -29.99
N PRO A 61 -3.66 -19.65 -30.61
CA PRO A 61 -3.35 -20.98 -30.10
C PRO A 61 -1.87 -21.34 -30.26
N ILE A 62 -1.36 -22.23 -29.41
CA ILE A 62 0.02 -22.73 -29.53
C ILE A 62 0.18 -23.77 -30.67
N VAL A 63 -0.91 -24.45 -31.03
CA VAL A 63 -0.94 -25.51 -32.05
C VAL A 63 -1.91 -25.17 -33.19
N LYS A 64 -1.52 -25.47 -34.43
CA LYS A 64 -2.36 -25.43 -35.64
C LYS A 64 -2.29 -26.76 -36.40
N VAL A 65 -3.41 -27.22 -36.94
CA VAL A 65 -3.46 -28.44 -37.77
C VAL A 65 -3.22 -28.08 -39.23
N TYR A 66 -2.45 -28.90 -39.94
CA TYR A 66 -2.37 -28.88 -41.41
C TYR A 66 -2.98 -30.15 -42.02
N GLY A 67 -3.55 -30.00 -43.22
CA GLY A 67 -4.15 -31.09 -43.97
C GLY A 67 -3.10 -31.92 -44.70
N ASP A 68 -3.35 -32.30 -45.95
CA ASP A 68 -2.39 -33.09 -46.72
C ASP A 68 -1.13 -32.30 -47.11
N ASN A 69 -1.23 -30.96 -47.13
CA ASN A 69 -0.12 -30.06 -47.43
C ASN A 69 0.04 -29.02 -46.31
N LEU A 70 1.29 -28.65 -46.03
CA LEU A 70 1.61 -27.51 -45.18
C LEU A 70 1.13 -26.19 -45.82
N PRO A 71 0.85 -25.14 -45.03
CA PRO A 71 0.53 -23.82 -45.57
C PRO A 71 1.64 -23.30 -46.50
N THR A 72 1.26 -22.55 -47.53
CA THR A 72 2.21 -21.94 -48.48
C THR A 72 3.13 -20.92 -47.83
N GLU A 73 2.67 -20.27 -46.76
CA GLU A 73 3.48 -19.37 -45.93
C GLU A 73 3.53 -19.92 -44.49
N ILE A 74 4.70 -20.35 -44.06
CA ILE A 74 4.97 -20.80 -42.69
C ILE A 74 5.71 -19.68 -41.97
N LYS A 75 5.14 -19.21 -40.86
CA LYS A 75 5.76 -18.18 -40.01
C LYS A 75 7.14 -18.67 -39.54
N GLU A 76 8.19 -17.87 -39.69
CA GLU A 76 9.54 -18.24 -39.25
C GLU A 76 9.58 -18.59 -37.75
N GLY A 77 10.43 -19.55 -37.39
CA GLY A 77 10.52 -20.07 -36.02
C GLY A 77 9.37 -21.00 -35.63
N SER A 78 8.59 -21.51 -36.59
CA SER A 78 7.56 -22.52 -36.35
C SER A 78 8.17 -23.90 -36.18
N ILE A 79 7.46 -24.76 -35.42
CA ILE A 79 7.80 -26.18 -35.27
C ILE A 79 6.80 -26.98 -36.11
N ILE A 80 7.29 -27.81 -37.02
CA ILE A 80 6.48 -28.63 -37.91
C ILE A 80 6.67 -30.08 -37.48
N VAL A 81 5.62 -30.67 -36.91
CA VAL A 81 5.59 -32.08 -36.53
C VAL A 81 5.00 -32.86 -37.70
N THR A 82 5.70 -33.87 -38.21
CA THR A 82 5.22 -34.68 -39.35
C THR A 82 5.55 -36.15 -39.18
N SER A 83 4.81 -37.03 -39.84
CA SER A 83 5.17 -38.45 -39.97
C SER A 83 5.93 -38.62 -41.28
N ASN A 84 7.24 -38.88 -41.18
CA ASN A 84 8.08 -39.02 -42.37
C ASN A 84 8.19 -40.50 -42.76
N VAL A 85 7.55 -40.86 -43.88
CA VAL A 85 7.41 -42.24 -44.36
C VAL A 85 8.69 -42.76 -45.05
N ASN A 86 9.68 -41.89 -45.28
CA ASN A 86 10.93 -42.22 -46.00
C ASN A 86 12.14 -42.49 -45.07
N LEU A 87 11.94 -42.62 -43.76
CA LEU A 87 12.99 -42.98 -42.80
C LEU A 87 13.12 -44.52 -42.68
N ASN A 88 14.34 -45.05 -42.74
CA ASN A 88 14.61 -46.48 -42.53
C ASN A 88 14.75 -46.81 -41.02
N ALA A 89 14.21 -47.95 -40.57
CA ALA A 89 14.20 -48.44 -39.16
C ALA A 89 13.56 -47.47 -38.13
N ASP A 90 13.26 -47.92 -36.91
CA ASP A 90 12.67 -47.13 -35.81
C ASP A 90 13.49 -45.87 -35.48
N THR A 91 13.24 -44.78 -36.22
CA THR A 91 14.09 -43.58 -36.20
C THR A 91 13.28 -42.30 -36.14
N ALA A 92 13.88 -41.30 -35.50
CA ALA A 92 13.36 -39.96 -35.34
C ALA A 92 14.36 -38.92 -35.86
N LEU A 93 13.84 -37.79 -36.36
CA LEU A 93 14.57 -36.73 -37.00
C LEU A 93 14.15 -35.37 -36.44
N ILE A 94 15.12 -34.54 -36.08
CA ILE A 94 14.95 -33.13 -35.75
C ILE A 94 15.83 -32.35 -36.73
N GLU A 95 15.22 -31.56 -37.60
CA GLU A 95 15.90 -30.82 -38.67
C GLU A 95 15.60 -29.32 -38.55
N GLN A 96 16.61 -28.48 -38.75
CA GLN A 96 16.41 -27.06 -39.00
C GLN A 96 16.35 -26.78 -40.50
N ARG A 97 15.22 -26.24 -40.98
CA ARG A 97 15.02 -25.89 -42.39
C ARG A 97 14.30 -24.56 -42.53
N ASN A 98 14.85 -23.63 -43.31
CA ASN A 98 14.28 -22.29 -43.56
C ASN A 98 13.83 -21.57 -42.28
N ASN A 99 14.72 -21.48 -41.28
CA ASN A 99 14.42 -20.90 -39.95
C ASN A 99 13.31 -21.60 -39.13
N ASN A 100 12.78 -22.73 -39.58
CA ASN A 100 11.80 -23.55 -38.89
C ASN A 100 12.43 -24.86 -38.41
N VAL A 101 11.76 -25.54 -37.48
CA VAL A 101 12.18 -26.83 -36.94
C VAL A 101 11.22 -27.90 -37.41
N ILE A 102 11.71 -28.93 -38.08
CA ILE A 102 10.92 -30.07 -38.52
C ILE A 102 11.23 -31.24 -37.59
N ILE A 103 10.21 -31.80 -36.94
CA ILE A 103 10.33 -32.97 -36.07
C ILE A 103 9.52 -34.10 -36.69
N SER A 104 10.17 -35.24 -36.95
CA SER A 104 9.49 -36.39 -37.53
C SER A 104 9.96 -37.71 -36.95
N ALA A 105 9.08 -38.70 -36.96
CA ALA A 105 9.41 -40.08 -36.63
C ALA A 105 8.53 -41.04 -37.41
N ASN A 106 9.00 -42.27 -37.62
CA ASN A 106 8.31 -43.29 -38.41
C ASN A 106 7.69 -44.43 -37.58
N SER A 107 7.92 -44.47 -36.26
CA SER A 107 7.34 -45.48 -35.37
C SER A 107 6.93 -44.93 -34.00
N GLN A 108 6.11 -45.69 -33.27
CA GLN A 108 5.66 -45.33 -31.92
C GLN A 108 6.83 -45.29 -30.92
N THR A 109 7.77 -46.22 -31.02
CA THR A 109 9.00 -46.25 -30.21
C THR A 109 9.81 -44.98 -30.41
N ALA A 110 9.98 -44.55 -31.67
CA ALA A 110 10.72 -43.33 -32.02
C ALA A 110 10.03 -42.06 -31.49
N TRP A 111 8.69 -41.98 -31.51
CA TRP A 111 7.94 -40.89 -30.86
C TRP A 111 8.12 -40.87 -29.34
N SER A 112 8.11 -42.03 -28.68
CA SER A 112 8.34 -42.13 -27.24
C SER A 112 9.76 -41.65 -26.87
N CYS A 113 10.76 -42.00 -27.69
CA CYS A 113 12.13 -41.53 -27.55
C CYS A 113 12.23 -40.00 -27.71
N LEU A 114 11.62 -39.43 -28.76
CA LEU A 114 11.56 -37.99 -28.98
C LEU A 114 10.90 -37.25 -27.82
N ARG A 115 9.82 -37.80 -27.27
CA ARG A 115 9.11 -37.24 -26.13
C ARG A 115 10.00 -37.14 -24.91
N HIS A 116 10.68 -38.22 -24.54
CA HIS A 116 11.62 -38.19 -23.41
C HIS A 116 12.79 -37.23 -23.68
N PHE A 117 13.37 -37.27 -24.88
CA PHE A 117 14.53 -36.48 -25.22
C PHE A 117 14.21 -34.99 -25.39
N VAL A 118 13.33 -34.60 -26.31
CA VAL A 118 13.06 -33.21 -26.67
C VAL A 118 12.32 -32.47 -25.56
N CYS A 119 11.25 -33.06 -25.02
CA CYS A 119 10.43 -32.41 -24.01
C CYS A 119 11.09 -32.47 -22.62
N GLY A 120 11.77 -33.59 -22.33
CA GLY A 120 12.43 -33.85 -21.04
C GLY A 120 13.86 -33.34 -20.94
N LEU A 121 14.78 -33.74 -21.82
CA LEU A 121 16.24 -33.53 -21.63
C LEU A 121 16.82 -32.37 -22.43
N PHE A 122 16.31 -32.12 -23.64
CA PHE A 122 16.80 -31.11 -24.57
C PHE A 122 16.42 -29.70 -24.09
N PRO A 123 17.29 -28.68 -24.20
CA PRO A 123 18.70 -28.67 -24.60
C PRO A 123 19.63 -28.58 -23.36
N ASN A 124 19.14 -28.99 -22.17
CA ASN A 124 19.62 -28.48 -20.89
C ASN A 124 20.86 -29.22 -20.40
N ILE A 125 21.92 -28.88 -21.08
CA ILE A 125 23.31 -29.24 -20.87
C ILE A 125 23.89 -27.96 -20.31
N ASN A 126 24.56 -28.04 -19.17
CA ASN A 126 25.16 -26.91 -18.47
C ASN A 126 25.87 -25.96 -19.45
N SER A 127 25.19 -24.93 -19.93
CA SER A 127 25.61 -24.15 -21.10
C SER A 127 26.59 -23.05 -20.71
N LYS A 128 27.74 -23.49 -20.16
CA LYS A 128 29.00 -22.74 -20.16
C LYS A 128 30.10 -23.47 -20.94
N TYR A 129 29.82 -24.62 -21.55
CA TYR A 129 30.85 -25.50 -22.12
C TYR A 129 30.64 -25.80 -23.61
N SER A 130 31.76 -26.15 -24.26
CA SER A 130 31.89 -26.46 -25.69
C SER A 130 30.86 -27.48 -26.20
N LEU A 131 30.65 -27.50 -27.53
CA LEU A 131 29.87 -28.52 -28.25
C LEU A 131 30.23 -29.97 -27.83
N ILE A 132 31.47 -30.21 -27.41
CA ILE A 132 31.94 -31.51 -26.90
C ILE A 132 31.21 -31.89 -25.60
N GLN A 133 31.01 -30.94 -24.68
CA GLN A 133 30.27 -31.19 -23.44
C GLN A 133 28.79 -31.42 -23.73
N LEU A 134 28.21 -30.70 -24.70
CA LEU A 134 26.86 -30.97 -25.20
C LEU A 134 26.72 -32.44 -25.63
N LEU A 135 27.60 -32.91 -26.50
CA LEU A 135 27.57 -34.29 -26.98
C LEU A 135 27.81 -35.32 -25.86
N GLN A 136 28.66 -35.01 -24.88
CA GLN A 136 28.91 -35.87 -23.71
C GLN A 136 27.70 -35.96 -22.78
N ASP A 137 27.04 -34.84 -22.49
CA ASP A 137 25.87 -34.79 -21.63
C ASP A 137 24.68 -35.48 -22.30
N ILE A 138 24.44 -35.25 -23.61
CA ILE A 138 23.42 -35.98 -24.37
C ILE A 138 23.68 -37.49 -24.31
N LYS A 139 24.94 -37.92 -24.54
CA LYS A 139 25.34 -39.33 -24.42
C LYS A 139 25.12 -39.88 -23.01
N SER A 140 25.33 -39.06 -21.98
CA SER A 140 25.22 -39.48 -20.59
C SER A 140 23.78 -39.68 -20.10
N GLU A 141 22.83 -38.94 -20.68
CA GLU A 141 21.41 -38.94 -20.31
C GLU A 141 20.55 -39.90 -21.16
N LEU A 142 20.97 -40.19 -22.39
CA LEU A 142 20.21 -41.06 -23.33
C LEU A 142 20.32 -42.58 -23.07
N LYS A 143 21.12 -43.02 -22.08
CA LYS A 143 21.60 -44.41 -21.91
C LYS A 143 20.54 -45.52 -21.83
N THR A 144 19.25 -45.20 -21.72
CA THR A 144 18.21 -46.16 -21.33
C THR A 144 16.97 -46.20 -22.23
N THR A 145 16.85 -45.32 -23.24
CA THR A 145 15.63 -45.24 -24.09
C THR A 145 15.91 -45.03 -25.58
N ALA A 146 16.98 -44.33 -25.98
CA ALA A 146 17.32 -44.07 -27.38
C ALA A 146 18.84 -43.87 -27.57
N TYR A 147 19.36 -44.02 -28.79
CA TYR A 147 20.72 -43.61 -29.14
C TYR A 147 20.71 -42.53 -30.23
N ILE A 148 21.73 -41.68 -30.25
CA ILE A 148 21.97 -40.78 -31.39
C ILE A 148 22.55 -41.62 -32.52
N GLU A 149 21.89 -41.68 -33.66
CA GLU A 149 22.39 -42.35 -34.87
C GLU A 149 23.36 -41.45 -35.63
N SER A 150 23.01 -40.16 -35.78
CA SER A 150 23.87 -39.16 -36.44
C SER A 150 23.51 -37.74 -36.01
N ILE A 151 24.49 -36.84 -36.04
CA ILE A 151 24.30 -35.39 -35.91
C ILE A 151 24.99 -34.72 -37.08
N THR A 152 24.25 -33.90 -37.83
CA THR A 152 24.81 -33.13 -38.95
C THR A 152 25.09 -31.70 -38.51
N PHE A 153 26.29 -31.24 -38.84
CA PHE A 153 26.74 -29.89 -38.57
C PHE A 153 26.69 -29.04 -39.83
N ASN A 154 26.29 -27.77 -39.66
CA ASN A 154 26.56 -26.76 -40.65
C ASN A 154 28.03 -26.32 -40.51
N ALA A 155 28.88 -26.72 -41.45
CA ALA A 155 30.31 -26.45 -41.43
C ALA A 155 30.67 -24.95 -41.46
N ALA A 156 29.79 -24.09 -42.00
CA ALA A 156 30.05 -22.64 -42.09
C ALA A 156 29.79 -21.91 -40.76
N SER A 157 28.83 -22.39 -39.96
CA SER A 157 28.43 -21.78 -38.69
C SER A 157 28.86 -22.57 -37.46
N ASN A 158 29.40 -23.78 -37.65
CA ASN A 158 29.76 -24.72 -36.59
C ASN A 158 28.58 -25.03 -35.64
N THR A 159 27.38 -25.18 -36.19
CA THR A 159 26.12 -25.37 -35.44
C THR A 159 25.42 -26.67 -35.83
N ILE A 160 24.63 -27.24 -34.91
CA ILE A 160 23.82 -28.43 -35.21
C ILE A 160 22.62 -28.05 -36.10
N SER A 161 22.46 -28.72 -37.24
CA SER A 161 21.34 -28.54 -38.17
C SER A 161 20.42 -29.76 -38.27
N LEU A 162 20.92 -30.95 -37.92
CA LEU A 162 20.16 -32.21 -37.94
C LEU A 162 20.54 -33.09 -36.75
N ILE A 163 19.55 -33.71 -36.11
CA ILE A 163 19.75 -34.79 -35.12
C ILE A 163 18.89 -35.97 -35.54
N LYS A 164 19.52 -37.14 -35.72
CA LYS A 164 18.86 -38.41 -35.99
C LYS A 164 18.99 -39.33 -34.77
N LEU A 165 17.87 -39.85 -34.28
CA LEU A 165 17.80 -40.74 -33.12
C LEU A 165 17.28 -42.11 -33.54
N GLY A 166 17.91 -43.19 -33.06
CA GLY A 166 17.44 -44.57 -33.21
C GLY A 166 16.93 -45.14 -31.88
N SER A 167 15.99 -46.09 -31.94
CA SER A 167 15.51 -46.81 -30.74
C SER A 167 16.39 -48.03 -30.41
N TYR A 168 16.61 -48.31 -29.12
CA TYR A 168 17.27 -49.56 -28.71
C TYR A 168 16.29 -50.73 -28.83
N LEU A 169 16.35 -51.45 -29.95
CA LEU A 169 15.51 -52.63 -30.17
C LEU A 169 16.20 -53.98 -29.93
N ASN A 170 17.47 -54.03 -29.50
CA ASN A 170 18.14 -55.29 -29.19
C ASN A 170 19.05 -55.20 -27.96
N GLU A 171 18.79 -56.06 -26.97
CA GLU A 171 19.79 -56.48 -25.99
C GLU A 171 20.99 -57.10 -26.73
N SER A 172 22.21 -56.85 -26.26
CA SER A 172 23.51 -57.23 -26.85
C SER A 172 24.03 -56.31 -27.98
N ASN A 173 24.82 -55.30 -27.58
CA ASN A 173 26.17 -55.09 -28.14
C ASN A 173 26.89 -53.96 -27.40
N ASP A 174 27.91 -54.35 -26.64
CA ASP A 174 28.91 -53.48 -25.99
C ASP A 174 29.85 -52.82 -27.03
N LEU A 175 30.10 -51.51 -26.93
CA LEU A 175 31.08 -50.78 -27.73
C LEU A 175 31.63 -49.55 -26.99
N ILE A 176 32.96 -49.52 -26.85
CA ILE A 176 33.81 -48.52 -26.17
C ILE A 176 34.42 -47.55 -27.20
N LEU A 177 34.66 -46.28 -26.83
CA LEU A 177 35.74 -45.48 -27.46
C LEU A 177 36.33 -44.39 -26.53
N THR A 178 37.65 -44.31 -26.57
CA THR A 178 38.53 -43.37 -25.86
C THR A 178 38.71 -42.05 -26.63
N VAL A 179 38.81 -40.96 -25.87
CA VAL A 179 38.74 -39.53 -26.24
C VAL A 179 39.70 -38.99 -27.34
N PRO A 180 40.88 -39.57 -27.66
CA PRO A 180 41.82 -38.91 -28.60
C PRO A 180 41.37 -38.76 -30.07
N ASN A 181 40.55 -39.65 -30.62
CA ASN A 181 40.28 -39.69 -32.07
C ASN A 181 39.27 -38.64 -32.58
N ILE A 182 38.54 -37.94 -31.69
CA ILE A 182 37.55 -36.91 -32.07
C ILE A 182 38.25 -35.61 -32.49
N ILE A 183 39.46 -35.36 -31.97
CA ILE A 183 40.22 -34.13 -32.23
C ILE A 183 40.79 -34.11 -33.66
N GLU A 184 41.18 -35.26 -34.21
CA GLU A 184 41.73 -35.32 -35.58
C GLU A 184 40.65 -35.23 -36.67
N SER A 185 39.41 -35.70 -36.43
CA SER A 185 38.32 -35.64 -37.40
C SER A 185 37.62 -34.29 -37.48
N ILE A 186 37.59 -33.50 -36.39
CA ILE A 186 37.03 -32.12 -36.42
C ILE A 186 37.97 -31.15 -37.15
N CYS A 187 39.27 -31.49 -37.25
CA CYS A 187 40.26 -30.73 -38.03
C CYS A 187 40.30 -31.09 -39.52
N LEU A 188 39.50 -32.05 -39.99
CA LEU A 188 39.43 -32.47 -41.39
C LEU A 188 38.00 -32.23 -41.91
N ASN A 189 37.87 -31.48 -43.01
CA ASN A 189 36.62 -31.02 -43.63
C ASN A 189 35.68 -32.16 -44.12
N GLU A 190 35.14 -32.99 -43.23
CA GLU A 190 34.13 -34.01 -43.57
C GLU A 190 32.76 -33.68 -42.96
N THR A 191 31.72 -33.69 -43.81
CA THR A 191 30.38 -33.11 -43.57
C THR A 191 29.38 -34.00 -42.81
N GLU A 192 29.77 -35.15 -42.27
CA GLU A 192 28.86 -36.00 -41.49
C GLU A 192 29.64 -36.93 -40.55
N LEU A 193 29.33 -36.89 -39.24
CA LEU A 193 30.01 -37.69 -38.22
C LEU A 193 29.00 -38.65 -37.57
N ASN A 194 29.06 -39.93 -37.95
CA ASN A 194 28.24 -41.01 -37.40
C ASN A 194 28.93 -41.62 -36.17
N LEU A 195 28.28 -41.60 -35.01
CA LEU A 195 28.84 -42.09 -33.73
C LEU A 195 27.93 -43.14 -33.11
N ASN A 196 28.46 -44.33 -32.76
CA ASN A 196 27.76 -45.42 -32.08
C ASN A 196 28.31 -45.66 -30.66
N PHE A 197 27.46 -46.01 -29.68
CA PHE A 197 27.79 -45.98 -28.23
C PHE A 197 27.18 -47.15 -27.41
N THR A 198 27.85 -47.63 -26.35
CA THR A 198 27.26 -48.50 -25.28
C THR A 198 27.88 -48.28 -23.87
N LEU A 199 27.24 -48.80 -22.80
CA LEU A 199 27.45 -48.43 -21.37
C LEU A 199 27.24 -49.54 -20.32
N ASN A 200 27.89 -49.40 -19.15
CA ASN A 200 27.75 -50.23 -17.92
C ASN A 200 27.41 -49.40 -16.64
N PRO A 201 26.91 -50.00 -15.54
CA PRO A 201 25.95 -49.35 -14.63
C PRO A 201 26.45 -48.92 -13.23
N ALA A 202 25.60 -48.10 -12.60
CA ALA A 202 25.22 -48.05 -11.17
C ALA A 202 25.69 -46.86 -10.31
N SER A 203 24.71 -46.20 -9.67
CA SER A 203 24.80 -45.72 -8.28
C SER A 203 23.40 -45.45 -7.69
N GLN A 204 23.23 -45.77 -6.41
CA GLN A 204 21.97 -45.84 -5.64
C GLN A 204 21.38 -44.47 -5.24
N LEU A 205 20.08 -44.52 -4.93
CA LEU A 205 19.14 -43.44 -4.56
C LEU A 205 19.29 -42.99 -3.09
N PRO A 206 18.91 -41.75 -2.74
CA PRO A 206 18.31 -41.42 -1.45
C PRO A 206 16.78 -41.62 -1.48
N GLU A 207 16.22 -41.98 -0.33
CA GLU A 207 14.82 -42.35 -0.11
C GLU A 207 13.81 -41.21 -0.34
N GLU A 208 12.60 -41.60 -0.77
CA GLU A 208 11.44 -40.74 -0.99
C GLU A 208 10.84 -40.26 0.34
N ASP A 209 10.71 -38.95 0.52
CA ASP A 209 9.89 -38.37 1.58
C ASP A 209 8.41 -38.78 1.42
N GLN A 210 7.83 -39.37 2.46
CA GLN A 210 6.40 -39.66 2.56
C GLN A 210 5.59 -38.37 2.70
N TYR A 211 4.60 -38.17 1.82
CA TYR A 211 3.74 -36.97 1.82
C TYR A 211 2.28 -37.27 2.21
N ASN A 212 1.76 -36.42 3.09
CA ASN A 212 0.42 -36.48 3.68
C ASN A 212 -0.73 -36.21 2.65
N THR A 213 -1.87 -36.85 2.88
CA THR A 213 -3.06 -36.91 2.02
C THR A 213 -4.23 -36.17 2.65
N ASN A 214 -4.36 -34.86 2.39
CA ASN A 214 -5.62 -34.14 2.64
C ASN A 214 -6.42 -33.99 1.33
N GLN A 215 -7.74 -34.18 1.41
CA GLN A 215 -8.69 -33.98 0.31
C GLN A 215 -8.63 -32.54 -0.22
N ILE A 216 -8.66 -32.39 -1.55
CA ILE A 216 -8.69 -31.08 -2.22
C ILE A 216 -10.16 -30.72 -2.45
N LYS A 217 -10.68 -29.70 -1.74
CA LYS A 217 -11.96 -29.06 -2.06
C LYS A 217 -11.78 -28.14 -3.28
N LEU A 218 -12.85 -27.96 -4.05
CA LEU A 218 -12.87 -27.27 -5.35
C LEU A 218 -12.88 -25.74 -5.24
N ASP A 219 -12.67 -25.18 -4.05
CA ASP A 219 -12.81 -23.75 -3.75
C ASP A 219 -11.97 -22.88 -4.70
N ASN A 220 -10.96 -23.48 -5.36
CA ASN A 220 -10.37 -22.96 -6.58
C ASN A 220 -9.75 -24.08 -7.46
N PRO A 221 -10.45 -24.60 -8.50
CA PRO A 221 -10.00 -25.71 -9.35
C PRO A 221 -8.77 -25.35 -10.20
N PHE A 222 -8.48 -24.05 -10.25
CA PHE A 222 -7.42 -23.42 -11.01
C PHE A 222 -6.44 -22.65 -10.12
N SER A 223 -6.59 -22.73 -8.80
CA SER A 223 -5.63 -22.14 -7.88
C SER A 223 -4.31 -22.83 -8.05
N ASN A 224 -3.29 -22.09 -7.70
CA ASN A 224 -2.01 -22.62 -7.30
C ASN A 224 -2.11 -23.81 -6.30
N HIS A 225 -3.24 -24.09 -5.62
CA HIS A 225 -3.39 -25.27 -4.75
C HIS A 225 -3.74 -26.56 -5.51
N TYR A 226 -4.41 -26.49 -6.67
CA TYR A 226 -4.59 -27.67 -7.53
C TYR A 226 -3.25 -28.11 -8.18
N ILE A 227 -2.25 -27.23 -8.19
CA ILE A 227 -0.89 -27.50 -8.68
C ILE A 227 0.13 -27.57 -7.52
N SER A 228 -0.23 -27.19 -6.27
CA SER A 228 0.68 -27.21 -5.09
C SER A 228 0.01 -27.59 -3.76
N LYS A 229 0.73 -28.34 -2.90
CA LYS A 229 0.26 -28.76 -1.56
C LYS A 229 0.61 -27.77 -0.42
N LYS A 230 1.29 -26.64 -0.67
CA LYS A 230 1.81 -25.75 0.39
C LYS A 230 1.64 -24.27 0.04
N ALA A 231 0.47 -23.73 0.33
CA ALA A 231 0.13 -22.32 0.15
C ALA A 231 0.82 -21.32 1.11
N LYS A 232 1.69 -21.79 2.01
CA LYS A 232 2.32 -20.95 3.05
C LYS A 232 3.74 -20.47 2.71
N THR A 233 4.27 -20.83 1.54
CA THR A 233 5.57 -20.38 1.03
C THR A 233 5.37 -20.00 -0.43
N LEU A 234 6.01 -18.92 -0.90
CA LEU A 234 6.12 -18.54 -2.32
C LEU A 234 6.25 -19.79 -3.22
N PRO A 235 5.78 -19.76 -4.49
CA PRO A 235 5.42 -20.91 -5.31
C PRO A 235 6.60 -21.87 -5.52
N ALA A 236 6.87 -22.70 -4.53
CA ALA A 236 8.12 -23.45 -4.50
C ALA A 236 8.02 -24.76 -5.28
N LYS A 237 6.80 -25.23 -5.60
CA LYS A 237 6.57 -26.47 -6.37
C LYS A 237 5.23 -26.40 -7.10
N TYR A 238 5.25 -26.06 -8.39
CA TYR A 238 4.14 -26.33 -9.31
C TYR A 238 4.56 -27.45 -10.25
N SER A 239 3.85 -28.56 -10.24
CA SER A 239 4.02 -29.62 -11.24
C SER A 239 2.74 -29.66 -12.07
N ALA A 240 2.85 -29.46 -13.38
CA ALA A 240 1.71 -29.58 -14.29
C ALA A 240 0.95 -30.91 -14.05
N PRO A 241 -0.40 -30.91 -14.14
CA PRO A 241 -1.21 -32.09 -13.83
C PRO A 241 -0.92 -33.22 -14.80
N VAL A 242 -1.02 -34.47 -14.32
CA VAL A 242 -0.88 -35.65 -15.17
C VAL A 242 -2.08 -35.70 -16.12
N ILE A 243 -1.81 -35.78 -17.42
CA ILE A 243 -2.82 -35.83 -18.47
C ILE A 243 -3.11 -37.29 -18.76
N VAL A 244 -4.36 -37.71 -18.53
CA VAL A 244 -4.81 -39.05 -18.94
C VAL A 244 -5.36 -38.94 -20.35
N LEU A 245 -4.66 -39.58 -21.29
CA LEU A 245 -5.02 -39.59 -22.70
C LEU A 245 -5.60 -40.95 -23.09
N ASN A 246 -6.58 -40.95 -23.99
CA ASN A 246 -7.17 -42.17 -24.54
C ASN A 246 -6.14 -42.95 -25.37
N GLU A 247 -6.27 -44.28 -25.44
CA GLU A 247 -5.39 -45.14 -26.25
C GLU A 247 -5.44 -44.77 -27.75
N MET A 248 -6.61 -44.33 -28.22
CA MET A 248 -6.82 -43.80 -29.57
C MET A 248 -7.34 -42.36 -29.48
N PRO A 249 -6.45 -41.37 -29.25
CA PRO A 249 -6.87 -39.99 -29.08
C PRO A 249 -7.31 -39.40 -30.41
N CYS A 250 -8.31 -38.51 -30.39
CA CYS A 250 -8.65 -37.72 -31.57
C CYS A 250 -7.76 -36.47 -31.66
N ILE A 251 -7.81 -35.80 -32.82
CA ILE A 251 -7.01 -34.59 -33.06
C ILE A 251 -7.43 -33.43 -32.14
N ASP A 252 -8.74 -33.29 -31.89
CA ASP A 252 -9.29 -32.23 -31.04
C ASP A 252 -8.88 -32.39 -29.57
N GLU A 253 -8.87 -33.63 -29.05
CA GLU A 253 -8.31 -33.95 -27.73
C GLU A 253 -6.85 -33.50 -27.65
N THR A 254 -6.05 -33.78 -28.69
CA THR A 254 -4.63 -33.42 -28.74
C THR A 254 -4.43 -31.90 -28.73
N ILE A 255 -5.21 -31.14 -29.52
CA ILE A 255 -5.14 -29.67 -29.55
C ILE A 255 -5.54 -29.08 -28.21
N ALA A 256 -6.63 -29.57 -27.62
CA ALA A 256 -7.14 -29.11 -26.35
C ALA A 256 -6.12 -29.33 -25.22
N PHE A 257 -5.58 -30.54 -25.10
CA PHE A 257 -4.53 -30.85 -24.12
C PHE A 257 -3.24 -30.07 -24.37
N ALA A 258 -2.82 -29.87 -25.62
CA ALA A 258 -1.60 -29.12 -25.93
C ALA A 258 -1.67 -27.66 -25.46
N ASN A 259 -2.79 -26.98 -25.73
CA ASN A 259 -2.99 -25.61 -25.26
C ASN A 259 -3.09 -25.56 -23.72
N LEU A 260 -3.86 -26.45 -23.08
CA LEU A 260 -3.96 -26.51 -21.61
C LEU A 260 -2.61 -26.81 -20.95
N ALA A 261 -1.84 -27.77 -21.49
CA ALA A 261 -0.55 -28.15 -20.95
C ALA A 261 0.47 -27.00 -21.07
N ALA A 262 0.51 -26.32 -22.21
CA ALA A 262 1.30 -25.10 -22.38
C ALA A 262 0.89 -24.02 -21.37
N ARG A 263 -0.42 -23.81 -21.18
CA ARG A 263 -0.92 -22.82 -20.25
C ARG A 263 -0.57 -23.13 -18.80
N PHE A 264 -0.76 -24.36 -18.35
CA PHE A 264 -0.43 -24.74 -16.97
C PHE A 264 1.08 -24.70 -16.72
N ALA A 265 1.87 -25.11 -17.70
CA ALA A 265 3.32 -25.02 -17.61
C ALA A 265 3.82 -23.56 -17.61
N LEU A 266 3.13 -22.64 -18.29
CA LEU A 266 3.39 -21.21 -18.26
C LEU A 266 3.30 -20.63 -16.83
N GLU A 267 2.44 -21.15 -15.95
CA GLU A 267 2.43 -20.75 -14.53
C GLU A 267 3.37 -21.54 -13.63
N SER A 268 4.10 -22.51 -14.17
CA SER A 268 4.86 -23.43 -13.34
C SER A 268 6.35 -23.07 -13.33
N THR A 269 6.95 -23.00 -12.16
CA THR A 269 8.41 -22.87 -11.98
C THR A 269 9.12 -24.23 -12.06
N GLU A 270 8.34 -25.32 -12.12
CA GLU A 270 8.82 -26.69 -12.30
C GLU A 270 8.00 -27.44 -13.37
N LEU A 271 8.63 -28.36 -14.09
CA LEU A 271 8.00 -29.24 -15.08
C LEU A 271 8.50 -30.67 -14.88
N VAL A 272 7.57 -31.63 -14.76
CA VAL A 272 7.88 -33.05 -14.62
C VAL A 272 7.30 -33.81 -15.82
N THR A 273 8.14 -34.49 -16.58
CA THR A 273 7.74 -35.39 -17.67
C THR A 273 8.07 -36.85 -17.32
N PRO A 274 7.34 -37.86 -17.82
CA PRO A 274 6.16 -37.74 -18.67
C PRO A 274 4.98 -37.11 -17.94
N LEU A 275 4.32 -36.17 -18.61
CA LEU A 275 3.09 -35.50 -18.21
C LEU A 275 1.87 -36.33 -18.62
N VAL A 276 1.95 -37.02 -19.77
CA VAL A 276 0.85 -37.81 -20.34
C VAL A 276 0.97 -39.28 -19.93
N CYS A 277 -0.13 -39.93 -19.52
CA CYS A 277 -0.14 -41.37 -19.23
C CYS A 277 -1.45 -42.01 -19.67
N LEU A 278 -1.46 -43.34 -19.74
CA LEU A 278 -2.70 -44.10 -19.84
C LEU A 278 -3.41 -44.17 -18.48
N LYS A 279 -4.72 -44.43 -18.48
CA LYS A 279 -5.51 -44.51 -17.24
C LYS A 279 -4.96 -45.56 -16.26
N GLU A 280 -4.42 -46.65 -16.77
CA GLU A 280 -3.87 -47.77 -15.99
C GLU A 280 -2.52 -47.45 -15.33
N GLU A 281 -1.83 -46.43 -15.82
CA GLU A 281 -0.51 -46.00 -15.34
C GLU A 281 -0.60 -44.94 -14.23
N LEU A 282 -1.82 -44.50 -13.90
CA LEU A 282 -2.08 -43.42 -12.95
C LEU A 282 -1.78 -43.87 -11.51
N LYS A 283 -0.99 -43.08 -10.77
CA LYS A 283 -0.65 -43.36 -9.36
C LYS A 283 -1.58 -42.62 -8.41
N MET A 284 -1.84 -43.21 -7.23
CA MET A 284 -2.67 -42.58 -6.19
C MET A 284 -2.08 -41.24 -5.73
N GLY A 285 -2.96 -40.23 -5.58
CA GLY A 285 -2.62 -38.93 -5.00
C GLY A 285 -2.08 -37.87 -5.97
N GLN A 286 -2.01 -38.15 -7.28
CA GLN A 286 -1.62 -37.18 -8.32
C GLN A 286 -2.80 -36.28 -8.74
N ASN A 287 -2.51 -35.04 -9.17
CA ASN A 287 -3.51 -34.17 -9.80
C ASN A 287 -3.62 -34.55 -11.28
N VAL A 288 -4.85 -34.73 -11.77
CA VAL A 288 -5.12 -35.38 -13.07
C VAL A 288 -6.01 -34.53 -13.95
N LEU A 289 -5.66 -34.33 -15.22
CA LEU A 289 -6.50 -33.70 -16.22
C LEU A 289 -7.06 -34.75 -17.18
N LYS A 290 -8.38 -34.73 -17.40
CA LYS A 290 -9.10 -35.57 -18.36
C LYS A 290 -9.98 -34.70 -19.26
N ILE A 291 -10.04 -35.04 -20.54
CA ILE A 291 -10.99 -34.46 -21.49
C ILE A 291 -11.87 -35.60 -22.01
N LYS A 292 -13.17 -35.35 -22.11
CA LYS A 292 -14.16 -36.27 -22.64
C LYS A 292 -14.95 -35.57 -23.73
N ILE A 293 -14.69 -35.95 -24.99
CA ILE A 293 -15.40 -35.38 -26.14
C ILE A 293 -16.62 -36.26 -26.44
N GLU A 294 -17.82 -35.67 -26.31
CA GLU A 294 -19.08 -36.34 -26.64
C GLU A 294 -19.94 -35.39 -27.48
N GLU A 295 -20.24 -35.81 -28.71
CA GLU A 295 -21.09 -35.05 -29.61
C GLU A 295 -22.56 -35.13 -29.13
N GLY A 296 -23.09 -34.00 -28.67
CA GLY A 296 -24.41 -33.90 -28.01
C GLY A 296 -24.46 -32.87 -26.87
N TYR A 297 -23.30 -32.48 -26.33
CA TYR A 297 -23.21 -31.45 -25.30
C TYR A 297 -23.35 -30.04 -25.91
N LYS A 298 -24.21 -29.22 -25.29
CA LYS A 298 -24.42 -27.83 -25.69
C LYS A 298 -23.34 -26.88 -25.17
N HIS A 299 -22.58 -27.27 -24.14
CA HIS A 299 -21.55 -26.47 -23.49
C HIS A 299 -20.33 -27.34 -23.09
N ALA A 300 -19.29 -26.73 -22.54
CA ALA A 300 -18.15 -27.44 -21.95
C ALA A 300 -18.20 -27.34 -20.42
N LYS A 301 -18.26 -28.48 -19.74
CA LYS A 301 -18.36 -28.61 -18.29
C LYS A 301 -17.02 -29.03 -17.69
N PHE A 302 -16.59 -28.34 -16.66
CA PHE A 302 -15.40 -28.66 -15.86
C PHE A 302 -15.87 -29.19 -14.52
N SER A 303 -15.33 -30.30 -14.05
CA SER A 303 -15.68 -30.89 -12.75
C SER A 303 -14.43 -31.46 -12.09
N ILE A 304 -14.29 -31.33 -10.78
CA ILE A 304 -13.19 -31.97 -10.04
C ILE A 304 -13.72 -33.02 -9.08
N TYR A 305 -13.17 -34.22 -9.17
CA TYR A 305 -13.41 -35.30 -8.22
C TYR A 305 -12.08 -35.93 -7.82
N ASP A 306 -11.79 -36.00 -6.52
CA ASP A 306 -10.58 -36.65 -5.98
C ASP A 306 -9.29 -36.28 -6.74
N ARG A 307 -9.00 -34.97 -6.82
CA ARG A 307 -7.86 -34.38 -7.55
C ARG A 307 -7.86 -34.58 -9.08
N THR A 308 -8.95 -35.06 -9.68
CA THR A 308 -9.10 -35.18 -11.13
C THR A 308 -10.00 -34.08 -11.70
N LEU A 309 -9.44 -33.17 -12.49
CA LEU A 309 -10.17 -32.20 -13.31
C LEU A 309 -10.62 -32.86 -14.62
N ILE A 310 -11.92 -32.95 -14.81
CA ILE A 310 -12.57 -33.52 -15.99
C ILE A 310 -13.20 -32.39 -16.78
N VAL A 311 -12.91 -32.33 -18.09
CA VAL A 311 -13.50 -31.40 -19.05
C VAL A 311 -14.36 -32.18 -20.03
N GLU A 312 -15.67 -31.98 -20.01
CA GLU A 312 -16.62 -32.72 -20.85
C GLU A 312 -17.35 -31.77 -21.79
N GLY A 313 -17.52 -32.12 -23.06
CA GLY A 313 -18.25 -31.29 -24.01
C GLY A 313 -18.16 -31.77 -25.46
N SER A 314 -18.84 -31.08 -26.37
CA SER A 314 -18.64 -31.27 -27.81
C SER A 314 -17.32 -30.63 -28.25
N THR A 315 -16.80 -31.04 -29.41
CA THR A 315 -15.53 -30.54 -29.97
C THR A 315 -15.47 -29.00 -29.95
N LYS A 316 -16.51 -28.34 -30.49
CA LYS A 316 -16.60 -26.87 -30.56
C LYS A 316 -16.50 -26.23 -29.17
N ASN A 317 -17.19 -26.79 -28.19
CA ASN A 317 -17.30 -26.21 -26.86
C ASN A 317 -16.02 -26.40 -26.05
N ILE A 318 -15.36 -27.56 -26.18
CA ILE A 318 -14.07 -27.81 -25.55
C ILE A 318 -13.02 -26.82 -26.07
N HIS A 319 -12.96 -26.61 -27.39
CA HIS A 319 -12.01 -25.65 -27.96
C HIS A 319 -12.27 -24.22 -27.46
N GLN A 320 -13.54 -23.81 -27.37
CA GLN A 320 -13.89 -22.50 -26.82
C GLN A 320 -13.50 -22.39 -25.34
N ALA A 321 -13.79 -23.40 -24.52
CA ALA A 321 -13.45 -23.37 -23.10
C ALA A 321 -11.93 -23.43 -22.86
N VAL A 322 -11.19 -24.20 -23.65
CA VAL A 322 -9.73 -24.21 -23.61
C VAL A 322 -9.17 -22.84 -23.98
N LYS A 323 -9.73 -22.16 -24.98
CA LYS A 323 -9.35 -20.78 -25.30
C LYS A 323 -9.59 -19.84 -24.12
N GLU A 324 -10.77 -19.92 -23.49
CA GLU A 324 -11.10 -19.08 -22.33
C GLU A 324 -10.14 -19.33 -21.16
N ILE A 325 -9.81 -20.59 -20.86
CA ILE A 325 -8.82 -20.93 -19.84
C ILE A 325 -7.43 -20.47 -20.26
N PHE A 326 -7.06 -20.63 -21.52
CA PHE A 326 -5.75 -20.21 -22.00
C PHE A 326 -5.55 -18.71 -21.84
N ILE A 327 -6.52 -17.90 -22.28
CA ILE A 327 -6.49 -16.44 -22.18
C ILE A 327 -6.53 -16.00 -20.72
N ASN A 328 -7.47 -16.58 -19.98
CA ASN A 328 -7.73 -16.20 -18.63
C ASN A 328 -7.30 -17.37 -17.72
N TYR A 329 -6.04 -17.71 -17.55
CA TYR A 329 -5.56 -18.54 -16.41
C TYR A 329 -4.35 -17.82 -15.83
N PRO A 330 -3.76 -18.19 -14.66
CA PRO A 330 -4.45 -18.67 -13.48
C PRO A 330 -5.39 -17.58 -13.02
N LYS A 331 -5.09 -16.33 -13.38
CA LYS A 331 -6.02 -15.26 -13.70
C LYS A 331 -6.89 -15.71 -14.89
N LEU A 332 -7.76 -16.71 -14.67
CA LEU A 332 -9.16 -16.45 -15.04
C LEU A 332 -9.31 -15.04 -14.47
N SER A 333 -9.64 -14.00 -15.26
CA SER A 333 -9.98 -12.70 -14.62
C SER A 333 -10.80 -12.94 -13.35
N ASP A 334 -11.52 -14.06 -13.44
CA ASP A 334 -12.36 -14.75 -12.54
C ASP A 334 -11.73 -15.70 -11.47
N SER A 335 -10.43 -15.97 -11.27
CA SER A 335 -9.98 -16.97 -10.24
C SER A 335 -9.80 -16.41 -8.84
N ALA A 336 -9.29 -15.18 -8.72
CA ALA A 336 -9.43 -14.38 -7.52
C ALA A 336 -10.92 -14.15 -7.30
N ILE A 337 -11.61 -13.61 -8.29
CA ILE A 337 -13.07 -13.49 -8.39
C ILE A 337 -13.85 -14.78 -8.03
N TYR A 338 -13.43 -16.02 -8.32
CA TYR A 338 -14.17 -17.24 -7.94
C TYR A 338 -13.89 -17.61 -6.49
N ALA A 339 -12.66 -17.42 -6.01
CA ALA A 339 -12.33 -17.59 -4.61
C ALA A 339 -13.02 -16.50 -3.76
N ASP A 340 -12.98 -15.25 -4.23
CA ASP A 340 -13.66 -14.09 -3.70
C ASP A 340 -15.18 -14.23 -3.82
N LEU A 341 -15.71 -14.84 -4.88
CA LEU A 341 -17.12 -15.16 -5.03
C LEU A 341 -17.51 -16.29 -4.08
N THR A 342 -16.72 -17.36 -3.99
CA THR A 342 -16.96 -18.46 -3.05
C THR A 342 -16.95 -17.92 -1.62
N ASP A 343 -15.98 -17.08 -1.27
CA ASP A 343 -15.88 -16.39 0.02
C ASP A 343 -17.05 -15.42 0.23
N TRP A 344 -17.40 -14.63 -0.77
CA TRP A 344 -18.53 -13.69 -0.72
C TRP A 344 -19.86 -14.41 -0.53
N ILE A 345 -20.12 -15.49 -1.28
CA ILE A 345 -21.30 -16.35 -1.15
C ILE A 345 -21.29 -17.01 0.24
N SER A 346 -20.17 -17.60 0.65
CA SER A 346 -20.00 -18.22 1.98
C SER A 346 -20.31 -17.21 3.08
N LYS A 347 -19.72 -16.01 3.06
CA LYS A 347 -19.98 -14.93 4.01
C LYS A 347 -21.42 -14.45 3.95
N ALA A 348 -22.05 -14.40 2.78
CA ALA A 348 -23.47 -14.06 2.66
C ALA A 348 -24.36 -15.12 3.33
N LEU A 349 -24.13 -16.41 3.05
CA LEU A 349 -24.90 -17.52 3.66
C LEU A 349 -24.68 -17.60 5.17
N LYS A 350 -23.44 -17.37 5.64
CA LYS A 350 -23.07 -17.27 7.05
C LYS A 350 -23.45 -15.93 7.68
N GLY A 351 -23.99 -15.01 6.88
CA GLY A 351 -24.25 -13.60 7.19
C GLY A 351 -23.17 -12.93 8.03
N GLU A 352 -21.94 -13.12 7.57
CA GLU A 352 -20.73 -12.43 7.98
C GLU A 352 -20.50 -11.18 7.11
N SER A 353 -21.27 -11.01 6.04
CA SER A 353 -21.30 -9.80 5.20
C SER A 353 -22.59 -9.01 5.39
N ALA A 354 -22.54 -7.71 5.09
CA ALA A 354 -23.73 -6.85 5.07
C ALA A 354 -24.85 -7.39 4.17
N PHE A 355 -24.48 -8.01 3.04
CA PHE A 355 -25.45 -8.68 2.17
C PHE A 355 -26.15 -9.84 2.87
N GLY A 356 -25.39 -10.69 3.58
CA GLY A 356 -25.98 -11.79 4.34
C GLY A 356 -26.82 -11.33 5.54
N GLU A 357 -26.48 -10.20 6.17
CA GLU A 357 -27.36 -9.57 7.16
C GLU A 357 -28.68 -9.10 6.53
N VAL A 358 -28.63 -8.49 5.35
CA VAL A 358 -29.83 -8.12 4.56
C VAL A 358 -30.70 -9.34 4.23
N LEU A 359 -30.11 -10.48 3.86
CA LEU A 359 -30.85 -11.72 3.60
C LEU A 359 -31.61 -12.23 4.84
N ARG A 360 -31.02 -12.07 6.03
CA ARG A 360 -31.68 -12.41 7.30
C ARG A 360 -32.78 -11.42 7.67
N ILE A 361 -32.59 -10.13 7.40
CA ILE A 361 -33.64 -9.12 7.64
C ILE A 361 -34.88 -9.44 6.81
N LEU A 362 -34.71 -9.80 5.53
CA LEU A 362 -35.82 -10.25 4.68
C LEU A 362 -36.54 -11.47 5.22
N GLN A 363 -35.78 -12.42 5.78
CA GLN A 363 -36.39 -13.60 6.39
C GLN A 363 -37.37 -13.19 7.48
N HIS A 364 -36.98 -12.24 8.35
CA HIS A 364 -37.86 -11.74 9.40
C HIS A 364 -39.04 -10.93 8.85
N ALA A 365 -38.80 -10.08 7.84
CA ALA A 365 -39.83 -9.25 7.20
C ALA A 365 -40.99 -10.08 6.63
N LYS A 366 -40.70 -11.26 6.06
CA LYS A 366 -41.74 -12.14 5.48
C LYS A 366 -42.65 -12.80 6.53
N TYR A 367 -42.24 -12.86 7.80
CA TYR A 367 -43.00 -13.50 8.87
C TYR A 367 -43.71 -12.51 9.81
N THR A 368 -43.68 -11.21 9.50
CA THR A 368 -44.36 -10.18 10.29
C THR A 368 -45.12 -9.20 9.40
N GLU A 369 -46.24 -8.68 9.89
CA GLU A 369 -46.99 -7.62 9.22
C GLU A 369 -46.55 -6.20 9.64
N ASP A 370 -45.72 -6.13 10.68
CA ASP A 370 -45.22 -4.89 11.31
C ASP A 370 -44.24 -4.15 10.40
N ASN A 371 -44.15 -2.82 10.59
CA ASN A 371 -43.06 -2.05 9.98
C ASN A 371 -41.74 -2.37 10.69
N LEU A 372 -40.68 -2.55 9.92
CA LEU A 372 -39.37 -2.92 10.45
C LEU A 372 -38.37 -1.79 10.31
N THR A 373 -37.56 -1.56 11.34
CA THR A 373 -36.33 -0.77 11.22
C THR A 373 -35.14 -1.68 11.44
N ALA A 374 -34.22 -1.73 10.48
CA ALA A 374 -33.09 -2.66 10.52
C ALA A 374 -31.75 -1.94 10.36
N TYR A 375 -30.72 -2.46 11.02
CA TYR A 375 -29.36 -1.93 11.01
C TYR A 375 -28.38 -3.00 10.55
N VAL A 376 -27.53 -2.66 9.58
CA VAL A 376 -26.53 -3.57 8.99
C VAL A 376 -25.13 -3.00 9.07
N ASN A 377 -24.14 -3.89 9.15
CA ASN A 377 -22.72 -3.60 9.26
C ASN A 377 -22.11 -3.24 7.91
N ILE A 378 -22.50 -2.07 7.41
CA ILE A 378 -21.98 -1.49 6.17
C ILE A 378 -21.65 -0.01 6.41
N GLY A 379 -20.62 0.49 5.72
CA GLY A 379 -20.31 1.91 5.73
C GLY A 379 -21.49 2.77 5.24
N PRO A 380 -21.78 3.93 5.87
CA PRO A 380 -22.89 4.79 5.48
C PRO A 380 -22.74 5.38 4.07
N LEU A 381 -21.52 5.41 3.53
CA LEU A 381 -21.19 5.93 2.20
C LEU A 381 -20.99 4.82 1.16
N ASP A 382 -21.15 3.55 1.53
CA ASP A 382 -21.06 2.45 0.57
C ASP A 382 -22.24 2.50 -0.41
N ASP A 383 -21.94 2.47 -1.71
CA ASP A 383 -22.93 2.44 -2.79
C ASP A 383 -23.96 1.30 -2.64
N ASN A 384 -23.56 0.18 -2.04
CA ASN A 384 -24.44 -0.97 -1.83
C ASN A 384 -25.55 -0.71 -0.81
N LEU A 385 -25.34 0.18 0.17
CA LEU A 385 -26.38 0.53 1.14
C LEU A 385 -27.60 1.16 0.46
N LYS A 386 -27.38 2.04 -0.54
CA LYS A 386 -28.47 2.65 -1.32
C LYS A 386 -29.27 1.60 -2.09
N LYS A 387 -28.60 0.60 -2.65
CA LYS A 387 -29.23 -0.52 -3.37
C LYS A 387 -30.07 -1.37 -2.42
N TYR A 388 -29.52 -1.76 -1.26
CA TYR A 388 -30.25 -2.53 -0.25
C TYR A 388 -31.47 -1.76 0.27
N LYS A 389 -31.33 -0.46 0.57
CA LYS A 389 -32.45 0.42 0.97
C LYS A 389 -33.60 0.39 -0.05
N LYS A 390 -33.27 0.47 -1.35
CA LYS A 390 -34.27 0.43 -2.43
C LYS A 390 -34.96 -0.93 -2.53
N ALA A 391 -34.20 -2.03 -2.42
CA ALA A 391 -34.75 -3.38 -2.53
C ALA A 391 -35.68 -3.72 -1.35
N LEU A 392 -35.29 -3.35 -0.13
CA LEU A 392 -36.06 -3.64 1.08
C LEU A 392 -37.27 -2.71 1.31
N ALA A 393 -37.34 -1.57 0.62
CA ALA A 393 -38.45 -0.64 0.74
C ALA A 393 -39.81 -1.27 0.39
N GLN A 394 -39.82 -2.30 -0.47
CA GLN A 394 -41.02 -3.04 -0.87
C GLN A 394 -41.58 -3.92 0.25
N GLU A 395 -40.74 -4.29 1.22
CA GLU A 395 -41.05 -5.19 2.34
C GLU A 395 -41.34 -4.42 3.65
N LYS A 396 -41.66 -3.11 3.55
CA LYS A 396 -41.86 -2.22 4.71
C LYS A 396 -40.66 -2.16 5.68
N VAL A 397 -39.45 -2.41 5.19
CA VAL A 397 -38.22 -2.33 5.99
C VAL A 397 -37.51 -1.00 5.74
N LYS A 398 -37.28 -0.25 6.82
CA LYS A 398 -36.40 0.92 6.84
C LYS A 398 -34.99 0.50 7.24
N LEU A 399 -34.12 0.34 6.25
CA LEU A 399 -32.74 -0.08 6.45
C LEU A 399 -31.83 1.13 6.75
N HIS A 400 -30.93 0.98 7.72
CA HIS A 400 -29.91 1.95 8.09
C HIS A 400 -28.54 1.28 8.19
N SER A 401 -27.47 2.04 8.00
CA SER A 401 -26.15 1.59 8.45
C SER A 401 -26.07 1.69 9.97
N MET A 402 -25.47 0.69 10.61
CA MET A 402 -25.13 0.74 12.04
C MET A 402 -24.23 1.92 12.39
N ARG A 403 -23.35 2.30 11.45
CA ARG A 403 -22.31 3.33 11.61
C ARG A 403 -22.83 4.75 11.34
N GLU A 404 -24.11 4.94 11.00
CA GLU A 404 -24.73 6.27 10.91
C GLU A 404 -24.62 7.00 12.27
N PRO A 405 -24.42 8.33 12.28
CA PRO A 405 -24.26 9.07 13.53
C PRO A 405 -25.56 9.13 14.34
N ARG A 406 -25.43 8.99 15.66
CA ARG A 406 -26.48 9.24 16.65
C ARG A 406 -25.94 10.21 17.69
N GLU A 407 -26.55 11.38 17.79
CA GLU A 407 -26.22 12.35 18.83
C GLU A 407 -26.49 11.73 20.21
N VAL A 408 -25.50 11.84 21.09
CA VAL A 408 -25.53 11.36 22.48
C VAL A 408 -25.73 12.54 23.42
N MET A 409 -24.94 13.59 23.22
CA MET A 409 -24.93 14.80 24.05
C MET A 409 -24.31 15.97 23.28
N SER A 410 -24.67 17.19 23.65
CA SER A 410 -24.15 18.42 23.06
C SER A 410 -23.96 19.52 24.11
N TRP A 411 -22.97 20.38 23.84
CA TRP A 411 -22.63 21.53 24.67
C TRP A 411 -22.65 22.79 23.81
N GLN A 412 -23.06 23.89 24.41
CA GLN A 412 -22.97 25.21 23.79
C GLN A 412 -22.44 26.20 24.83
N CYS A 413 -21.32 26.84 24.50
CA CYS A 413 -20.60 27.73 25.40
C CYS A 413 -20.19 29.01 24.65
N GLU A 414 -20.38 30.16 25.29
CA GLU A 414 -19.93 31.47 24.78
C GLU A 414 -19.15 32.18 25.90
N PRO A 415 -17.88 31.80 26.15
CA PRO A 415 -17.08 32.46 27.16
C PRO A 415 -16.93 33.96 26.86
N LYS A 416 -16.78 34.74 27.94
CA LYS A 416 -16.62 36.19 27.82
C LYS A 416 -15.29 36.53 27.14
N TRP A 417 -15.36 37.37 26.12
CA TRP A 417 -14.21 37.88 25.37
C TRP A 417 -13.13 38.50 26.27
N GLU A 418 -11.85 38.17 26.05
CA GLU A 418 -10.74 38.64 26.88
C GLU A 418 -10.60 40.17 26.89
N VAL A 419 -10.81 40.83 25.75
CA VAL A 419 -10.70 42.29 25.62
C VAL A 419 -11.81 43.00 26.40
N THR A 420 -13.02 42.42 26.42
CA THR A 420 -14.10 42.94 27.28
C THR A 420 -13.69 42.88 28.73
N ARG A 421 -13.09 41.78 29.18
CA ARG A 421 -12.61 41.65 30.56
C ARG A 421 -11.45 42.61 30.86
N ALA A 422 -10.52 42.82 29.93
CA ALA A 422 -9.45 43.80 30.07
C ALA A 422 -9.99 45.22 30.29
N LYS A 423 -10.97 45.64 29.49
CA LYS A 423 -11.63 46.95 29.61
C LYS A 423 -12.34 47.11 30.95
N GLU A 424 -13.01 46.05 31.41
CA GLU A 424 -13.66 46.05 32.74
C GLU A 424 -12.65 46.20 33.87
N LEU A 425 -11.51 45.51 33.82
CA LEU A 425 -10.47 45.67 34.84
C LEU A 425 -9.97 47.12 34.92
N LEU A 426 -9.76 47.76 33.76
CA LEU A 426 -9.39 49.19 33.73
C LEU A 426 -10.51 50.08 34.28
N ALA A 427 -11.76 49.84 33.90
CA ALA A 427 -12.91 50.62 34.37
C ALA A 427 -13.24 50.43 35.86
N GLU A 428 -13.01 49.23 36.40
CA GLU A 428 -13.28 48.88 37.79
C GLU A 428 -12.16 49.38 38.72
N LYS A 429 -10.89 49.22 38.32
CA LYS A 429 -9.74 49.36 39.22
C LYS A 429 -8.84 50.56 38.92
N LEU A 430 -8.75 51.00 37.67
CA LEU A 430 -7.87 52.10 37.27
C LEU A 430 -8.63 53.43 37.17
N TYR A 431 -9.57 53.54 36.25
CA TYR A 431 -10.22 54.81 35.89
C TYR A 431 -10.85 55.57 37.07
N PRO A 432 -11.55 54.94 38.02
CA PRO A 432 -12.16 55.65 39.15
C PRO A 432 -11.16 56.31 40.11
N ASN A 433 -9.90 55.86 40.08
CA ASN A 433 -8.84 56.31 40.99
C ASN A 433 -7.94 57.38 40.38
N LEU A 434 -8.10 57.71 39.10
CA LEU A 434 -7.27 58.67 38.38
C LEU A 434 -7.67 60.12 38.66
N LYS A 435 -6.68 60.98 38.84
CA LYS A 435 -6.83 62.44 38.95
C LYS A 435 -6.16 63.13 37.76
N ALA A 436 -6.65 64.33 37.42
CA ALA A 436 -6.04 65.14 36.37
C ALA A 436 -4.54 65.35 36.65
N LYS A 437 -3.71 65.19 35.61
CA LYS A 437 -2.23 65.21 35.63
C LYS A 437 -1.50 64.02 36.26
N ASP A 438 -2.21 63.00 36.75
CA ASP A 438 -1.54 61.77 37.20
C ASP A 438 -0.72 61.16 36.05
N LYS A 439 0.47 60.66 36.37
CA LYS A 439 1.33 59.96 35.41
C LYS A 439 0.85 58.52 35.27
N VAL A 440 0.41 58.11 34.08
CA VAL A 440 -0.16 56.77 33.85
C VAL A 440 0.67 55.97 32.85
N GLU A 441 1.00 54.74 33.23
CA GLU A 441 1.59 53.71 32.36
C GLU A 441 0.69 52.47 32.36
N ILE A 442 0.37 51.95 31.18
CA ILE A 442 -0.43 50.73 31.01
C ILE A 442 0.26 49.77 30.05
N ARG A 443 0.37 48.50 30.44
CA ARG A 443 0.72 47.37 29.58
C ARG A 443 -0.39 46.32 29.63
N LEU A 444 -0.99 46.05 28.49
CA LEU A 444 -1.98 44.98 28.29
C LEU A 444 -1.36 43.89 27.41
N LEU A 445 -1.51 42.64 27.81
CA LEU A 445 -1.24 41.47 26.99
C LEU A 445 -2.58 40.77 26.70
N VAL A 446 -2.95 40.67 25.42
CA VAL A 446 -4.17 40.02 24.91
C VAL A 446 -3.78 39.18 23.69
N SER A 447 -4.37 38.01 23.43
CA SER A 447 -4.01 37.14 22.31
C SER A 447 -4.38 37.70 20.93
N GLU A 448 -5.27 38.68 20.90
CA GLU A 448 -5.78 39.34 19.68
C GLU A 448 -4.76 39.80 18.61
N GLU A 449 -5.25 39.84 17.37
CA GLU A 449 -4.52 40.39 16.23
C GLU A 449 -4.15 41.86 16.40
N LYS A 450 -3.10 42.28 15.67
CA LYS A 450 -2.56 43.64 15.76
C LYS A 450 -3.63 44.71 15.54
N THR A 451 -4.53 44.54 14.56
CA THR A 451 -5.59 45.51 14.25
C THR A 451 -6.55 45.70 15.44
N ILE A 452 -6.93 44.62 16.10
CA ILE A 452 -7.79 44.66 17.29
C ILE A 452 -7.03 45.29 18.47
N ARG A 453 -5.76 44.89 18.69
CA ARG A 453 -4.91 45.49 19.73
C ARG A 453 -4.70 46.98 19.55
N ASP A 454 -4.47 47.44 18.32
CA ASP A 454 -4.35 48.87 17.99
C ASP A 454 -5.65 49.62 18.29
N ASN A 455 -6.81 49.04 17.99
CA ASN A 455 -8.11 49.61 18.35
C ASN A 455 -8.31 49.70 19.86
N VAL A 456 -7.93 48.66 20.61
CA VAL A 456 -7.95 48.69 22.08
C VAL A 456 -7.03 49.78 22.61
N LYS A 457 -5.80 49.88 22.09
CA LYS A 457 -4.84 50.93 22.44
C LYS A 457 -5.41 52.32 22.20
N HIS A 458 -6.00 52.56 21.02
CA HIS A 458 -6.62 53.85 20.70
C HIS A 458 -7.77 54.20 21.65
N GLN A 459 -8.63 53.23 21.97
CA GLN A 459 -9.74 53.45 22.91
C GLN A 459 -9.22 53.80 24.31
N VAL A 460 -8.27 53.01 24.85
CA VAL A 460 -7.67 53.27 26.17
C VAL A 460 -6.99 54.65 26.20
N MET A 461 -6.27 55.02 25.14
CA MET A 461 -5.68 56.36 25.04
C MET A 461 -6.72 57.48 24.99
N ALA A 462 -7.87 57.27 24.35
CA ALA A 462 -8.96 58.23 24.33
C ALA A 462 -9.57 58.39 25.73
N ASP A 463 -9.89 57.28 26.41
CA ASP A 463 -10.44 57.28 27.77
C ASP A 463 -9.53 58.03 28.75
N LEU A 464 -8.21 57.81 28.67
CA LEU A 464 -7.22 58.51 29.51
C LEU A 464 -7.13 60.01 29.19
N ARG A 465 -7.20 60.40 27.91
CA ARG A 465 -7.19 61.82 27.51
C ARG A 465 -8.42 62.55 28.04
N ASP A 466 -9.59 61.91 28.01
CA ASP A 466 -10.84 62.47 28.53
C ASP A 466 -10.78 62.70 30.05
N LEU A 467 -9.99 61.89 30.77
CA LEU A 467 -9.71 62.06 32.21
C LEU A 467 -8.61 63.10 32.52
N GLY A 468 -7.93 63.65 31.50
CA GLY A 468 -6.93 64.71 31.67
C GLY A 468 -5.63 64.26 32.38
N VAL A 469 -5.28 62.98 32.29
CA VAL A 469 -4.04 62.43 32.88
C VAL A 469 -2.82 62.67 31.97
N ASN A 470 -1.61 62.52 32.52
CA ASN A 470 -0.37 62.51 31.75
C ASN A 470 -0.02 61.07 31.33
N ILE A 471 -0.24 60.74 30.06
CA ILE A 471 0.02 59.39 29.52
C ILE A 471 1.52 59.22 29.28
N SER A 472 2.19 58.40 30.10
CA SER A 472 3.60 58.05 29.91
C SER A 472 3.78 56.97 28.85
N SER A 473 3.02 55.87 28.95
CA SER A 473 3.05 54.77 28.00
C SER A 473 1.72 54.02 28.00
N VAL A 474 1.26 53.60 26.82
CA VAL A 474 0.18 52.63 26.67
C VAL A 474 0.64 51.60 25.64
N LYS A 475 0.85 50.38 26.11
CA LYS A 475 1.30 49.23 25.32
C LYS A 475 0.21 48.17 25.34
N VAL A 476 -0.21 47.71 24.17
CA VAL A 476 -1.19 46.62 24.00
C VAL A 476 -0.55 45.59 23.10
N ASN A 477 0.12 44.63 23.72
CA ASN A 477 0.93 43.64 23.03
C ASN A 477 0.18 42.31 22.97
N ARG A 478 0.64 41.45 22.07
CA ARG A 478 0.07 40.12 21.96
C ARG A 478 0.49 39.26 23.17
N ALA A 479 -0.39 38.37 23.61
CA ALA A 479 -0.11 37.43 24.69
C ALA A 479 0.69 36.20 24.23
N TYR A 480 0.67 35.84 22.94
CA TYR A 480 1.38 34.68 22.39
C TYR A 480 2.72 35.06 21.73
N LYS A 481 3.78 34.23 21.87
CA LYS A 481 5.16 34.54 21.43
C LYS A 481 5.60 35.94 21.88
N GLN A 482 5.51 36.19 23.19
CA GLN A 482 5.70 37.53 23.77
C GLN A 482 7.10 38.11 23.53
N GLY A 483 8.15 37.27 23.56
CA GLY A 483 9.52 37.69 23.25
C GLY A 483 9.66 38.20 21.81
N MET A 484 9.07 37.48 20.85
CA MET A 484 9.03 37.88 19.45
C MET A 484 8.27 39.20 19.26
N CYS A 485 7.12 39.35 19.93
CA CYS A 485 6.34 40.59 19.90
C CYS A 485 7.12 41.78 20.47
N TRP A 486 7.78 41.62 21.62
CA TRP A 486 8.60 42.67 22.21
C TRP A 486 9.70 43.14 21.26
N ILE A 487 10.41 42.20 20.62
CA ILE A 487 11.44 42.55 19.64
C ILE A 487 10.85 43.34 18.46
N LEU A 488 9.75 42.86 17.87
CA LEU A 488 9.21 43.42 16.63
C LEU A 488 8.36 44.67 16.82
N GLU A 489 7.65 44.81 17.94
CA GLU A 489 6.67 45.87 18.17
C GLU A 489 7.14 46.93 19.18
N GLU A 490 8.25 46.69 19.89
CA GLU A 490 8.84 47.66 20.83
C GLU A 490 10.29 47.99 20.47
N VAL A 491 11.20 47.01 20.51
CA VAL A 491 12.64 47.24 20.31
C VAL A 491 12.95 47.75 18.91
N LEU A 492 12.44 47.08 17.88
CA LEU A 492 12.73 47.45 16.49
C LEU A 492 12.19 48.85 16.11
N PRO A 493 10.95 49.23 16.47
CA PRO A 493 10.47 50.60 16.34
C PRO A 493 11.36 51.64 17.03
N ASP A 494 11.78 51.37 18.27
CA ASP A 494 12.64 52.29 19.03
C ASP A 494 14.00 52.49 18.34
N ILE A 495 14.61 51.41 17.86
CA ILE A 495 15.87 51.46 17.09
C ILE A 495 15.70 52.27 15.80
N LYS A 496 14.61 52.05 15.07
CA LYS A 496 14.33 52.78 13.82
C LYS A 496 14.07 54.26 14.10
N GLN A 497 13.29 54.58 15.12
CA GLN A 497 12.98 55.96 15.51
C GLN A 497 14.23 56.75 15.93
N ASN A 498 15.20 56.08 16.56
CA ASN A 498 16.48 56.66 16.95
C ASN A 498 17.57 56.58 15.84
N ASN A 499 17.23 56.14 14.63
CA ASN A 499 18.15 55.93 13.49
C ASN A 499 19.34 54.99 13.76
N LEU A 500 19.28 54.18 14.83
CA LEU A 500 20.37 53.26 15.20
C LEU A 500 20.50 52.08 14.23
N HIS A 501 19.44 51.76 13.49
CA HIS A 501 19.41 50.62 12.56
C HIS A 501 20.48 50.67 11.46
N LEU A 502 20.93 51.88 11.08
CA LEU A 502 21.95 52.07 10.04
C LEU A 502 23.36 51.68 10.51
N ASP A 503 23.58 51.65 11.83
CA ASP A 503 24.88 51.37 12.45
C ASP A 503 24.99 49.92 12.95
N ILE A 504 23.93 49.11 12.80
CA ILE A 504 23.92 47.72 13.28
C ILE A 504 24.72 46.82 12.34
N ALA A 505 25.79 46.21 12.86
CA ALA A 505 26.56 45.19 12.16
C ALA A 505 26.35 43.78 12.71
N LYS A 506 25.81 43.66 13.93
CA LYS A 506 25.57 42.40 14.63
C LYS A 506 24.54 42.58 15.75
N LEU A 507 23.75 41.55 16.03
CA LEU A 507 22.88 41.52 17.20
C LEU A 507 22.90 40.15 17.89
N LYS A 508 22.70 40.14 19.21
CA LYS A 508 22.64 38.94 20.04
C LYS A 508 21.33 38.91 20.83
N ILE A 509 20.65 37.77 20.82
CA ILE A 509 19.41 37.56 21.58
C ILE A 509 19.67 36.46 22.62
N GLY A 510 19.61 36.85 23.88
CA GLY A 510 19.69 35.98 25.04
C GLY A 510 18.31 35.47 25.44
N PHE A 511 18.19 34.18 25.76
CA PHE A 511 16.99 33.60 26.35
C PHE A 511 17.34 32.83 27.62
N LYS A 512 16.43 32.85 28.60
CA LYS A 512 16.57 32.09 29.84
C LYS A 512 16.17 30.62 29.63
N PRO A 513 16.99 29.66 30.06
CA PRO A 513 16.61 28.24 29.99
C PRO A 513 15.35 27.96 30.82
N PHE A 514 14.37 27.30 30.21
CA PHE A 514 13.07 27.05 30.83
C PHE A 514 13.10 25.73 31.62
N LEU A 515 13.45 25.82 32.91
CA LEU A 515 13.70 24.66 33.76
C LEU A 515 12.84 24.72 35.04
N PRO A 516 12.46 23.56 35.62
CA PRO A 516 11.82 23.52 36.94
C PRO A 516 12.68 24.19 38.01
N CYS A 517 12.04 24.71 39.06
CA CYS A 517 12.72 25.31 40.21
C CYS A 517 13.84 24.41 40.74
N ASN A 518 15.05 24.96 40.92
CA ASN A 518 16.25 24.29 41.40
C ASN A 518 16.87 23.24 40.44
N LYS A 519 16.47 23.23 39.16
CA LYS A 519 17.15 22.45 38.11
C LYS A 519 18.01 23.37 37.24
N THR A 520 19.23 22.91 36.95
CA THR A 520 20.19 23.62 36.08
C THR A 520 20.61 22.78 34.88
N GLU A 521 20.37 21.47 34.90
CA GLU A 521 20.69 20.55 33.81
C GLU A 521 19.59 20.52 32.75
N TRP A 522 20.00 20.50 31.48
CA TRP A 522 19.09 20.40 30.34
C TRP A 522 18.81 18.94 30.02
N THR A 523 17.55 18.58 29.90
CA THR A 523 17.12 17.25 29.44
C THR A 523 17.28 17.14 27.93
N ASN A 524 17.96 16.09 27.45
CA ASN A 524 18.21 15.84 26.02
C ASN A 524 18.01 14.34 25.72
N GLU A 525 16.75 13.97 25.49
CA GLU A 525 16.32 12.61 25.12
C GLU A 525 16.45 12.35 23.61
N GLU A 526 16.27 11.11 23.16
CA GLU A 526 16.31 10.77 21.73
C GLU A 526 15.02 11.20 21.02
N GLY A 527 15.13 11.87 19.86
CA GLY A 527 13.97 12.35 19.10
C GLY A 527 14.00 12.05 17.60
N ALA A 528 14.81 11.06 17.19
CA ALA A 528 14.84 10.58 15.80
C ALA A 528 13.52 9.92 15.35
N THR A 529 12.76 9.34 16.29
CA THR A 529 11.49 8.66 16.02
C THR A 529 10.45 9.07 17.06
N PRO A 530 9.14 9.02 16.75
CA PRO A 530 8.09 9.28 17.73
C PRO A 530 8.22 8.35 18.95
N THR A 531 8.11 8.91 20.14
CA THR A 531 8.08 8.11 21.38
C THR A 531 6.62 7.75 21.64
N LEU A 532 6.20 6.52 21.30
CA LEU A 532 4.81 6.08 21.43
C LEU A 532 4.55 5.23 22.68
N THR A 533 5.54 5.10 23.57
CA THR A 533 5.44 4.34 24.83
C THR A 533 4.56 5.08 25.83
N PRO A 534 3.40 4.53 26.22
CA PRO A 534 2.45 5.24 27.07
C PRO A 534 2.90 5.37 28.54
N GLU A 535 3.86 4.54 28.97
CA GLU A 535 4.32 4.53 30.35
C GLU A 535 5.14 5.80 30.64
N ARG A 536 4.62 6.60 31.56
CA ARG A 536 5.32 7.75 32.14
C ARG A 536 5.16 7.67 33.65
N SER A 537 6.25 7.90 34.35
CA SER A 537 6.24 8.04 35.80
C SER A 537 5.52 9.34 36.17
N ASP A 538 4.62 9.27 37.15
CA ASP A 538 4.01 10.45 37.74
C ASP A 538 5.08 11.31 38.44
N ASP A 539 5.19 12.56 38.00
CA ASP A 539 5.97 13.59 38.65
C ASP A 539 5.23 14.94 38.48
N PRO A 540 4.51 15.42 39.51
CA PRO A 540 3.76 16.67 39.43
C PRO A 540 4.65 17.91 39.24
N ASN A 541 5.97 17.80 39.41
CA ASN A 541 6.92 18.89 39.20
C ASN A 541 7.65 18.79 37.85
N LYS A 542 7.41 17.74 37.07
CA LYS A 542 7.96 17.61 35.72
C LYS A 542 7.33 18.64 34.80
N TYR A 543 8.18 19.37 34.07
CA TYR A 543 7.73 20.24 33.00
C TYR A 543 7.71 19.47 31.68
N PHE A 544 6.65 19.65 30.90
CA PHE A 544 6.58 19.12 29.54
C PHE A 544 7.34 20.02 28.56
N ASP A 545 7.47 21.30 28.88
CA ASP A 545 8.25 22.28 28.14
C ASP A 545 9.72 21.88 28.01
N LEU A 546 10.32 22.20 26.86
CA LEU A 546 11.75 22.00 26.65
C LEU A 546 12.57 23.10 27.35
N PRO A 547 13.83 22.84 27.74
CA PRO A 547 14.74 23.87 28.22
C PRO A 547 14.89 25.06 27.26
N THR A 548 14.67 24.82 25.97
CA THR A 548 14.71 25.81 24.89
C THR A 548 13.37 26.51 24.64
N ARG A 549 12.32 26.30 25.43
CA ARG A 549 10.96 26.85 25.22
C ARG A 549 10.94 28.31 24.77
N LEU A 550 11.71 29.17 25.43
CA LEU A 550 11.80 30.59 25.06
C LEU A 550 12.47 30.82 23.70
N LEU A 551 13.49 30.03 23.35
CA LEU A 551 14.05 30.06 21.99
C LEU A 551 13.03 29.57 20.95
N GLN A 552 12.18 28.61 21.29
CA GLN A 552 11.16 28.10 20.38
C GLN A 552 10.13 29.17 20.01
N GLU A 553 9.68 29.95 21.00
CA GLU A 553 8.78 31.09 20.80
C GLU A 553 9.39 32.21 19.94
N LEU A 554 10.73 32.24 19.82
CA LEU A 554 11.42 33.17 18.93
C LEU A 554 11.52 32.68 17.50
N TYR A 555 11.16 31.46 17.13
CA TYR A 555 11.19 31.05 15.72
C TYR A 555 10.09 31.77 14.91
N PRO A 556 10.36 32.29 13.68
CA PRO A 556 11.64 32.49 12.98
C PRO A 556 12.13 33.96 13.00
N ILE A 557 12.32 34.55 14.18
CA ILE A 557 12.64 35.97 14.37
C ILE A 557 13.87 36.44 13.61
N ASP A 558 14.88 35.59 13.41
CA ASP A 558 16.10 35.99 12.73
C ASP A 558 15.91 36.16 11.21
N ASP A 559 15.03 35.38 10.58
CA ASP A 559 14.62 35.61 9.19
C ASP A 559 13.91 36.96 9.06
N ILE A 560 13.03 37.30 10.01
CA ILE A 560 12.29 38.58 10.00
C ILE A 560 13.24 39.75 10.26
N LEU A 561 14.10 39.67 11.27
CA LEU A 561 15.09 40.71 11.58
C LEU A 561 16.10 40.89 10.44
N SER A 562 16.49 39.81 9.77
CA SER A 562 17.38 39.86 8.61
C SER A 562 16.79 40.75 7.50
N LEU A 563 15.49 40.61 7.23
CA LEU A 563 14.77 41.43 6.27
C LEU A 563 14.61 42.88 6.76
N GLU A 564 14.18 43.06 8.01
CA GLU A 564 13.88 44.38 8.60
C GLU A 564 15.09 45.28 8.82
N LEU A 565 16.27 44.69 9.03
CA LEU A 565 17.53 45.39 9.28
C LEU A 565 18.53 45.28 8.12
N ALA A 566 18.18 44.60 7.02
CA ALA A 566 19.09 44.27 5.92
C ALA A 566 20.41 43.61 6.40
N LEU A 567 20.30 42.76 7.43
CA LEU A 567 21.42 42.11 8.10
C LEU A 567 21.47 40.63 7.73
N SER A 568 22.65 40.06 7.48
CA SER A 568 22.77 38.60 7.25
C SER A 568 22.35 37.81 8.50
N ARG A 569 21.65 36.69 8.30
CA ARG A 569 21.16 35.80 9.38
C ARG A 569 22.27 35.26 10.29
N GLU A 570 23.51 35.18 9.79
CA GLU A 570 24.69 34.77 10.57
C GLU A 570 25.11 35.81 11.62
N LYS A 571 24.72 37.07 11.44
CA LYS A 571 25.01 38.17 12.38
C LYS A 571 23.97 38.29 13.49
N ILE A 572 23.00 37.39 13.53
CA ILE A 572 21.96 37.30 14.54
C ILE A 572 22.25 36.04 15.37
N GLU A 573 22.81 36.20 16.56
CA GLU A 573 23.25 35.08 17.40
C GLU A 573 22.31 34.87 18.59
N PHE A 574 22.01 33.60 18.90
CA PHE A 574 21.27 33.23 20.11
C PHE A 574 22.24 32.74 21.20
N TYR A 575 21.96 33.06 22.46
CA TYR A 575 22.73 32.55 23.61
C TYR A 575 21.83 32.26 24.82
N ALA A 576 22.20 31.26 25.62
CA ALA A 576 21.51 31.01 26.89
C ALA A 576 22.01 32.01 27.95
N LEU A 577 21.08 32.60 28.69
CA LEU A 577 21.40 33.51 29.79
C LEU A 577 21.80 32.73 31.06
N GLU A 578 22.91 33.11 31.69
CA GLU A 578 23.40 32.54 32.94
C GLU A 578 23.09 33.49 34.13
N GLN A 579 22.46 32.98 35.20
CA GLN A 579 22.19 33.71 36.46
C GLN A 579 21.43 35.05 36.27
N VAL A 580 20.29 35.02 35.59
CA VAL A 580 19.58 36.23 35.12
C VAL A 580 18.27 36.55 35.82
N GLU A 581 18.05 37.87 35.94
CA GLU A 581 16.83 38.53 36.41
C GLU A 581 15.68 38.45 35.39
N HIS A 582 16.00 38.52 34.09
CA HIS A 582 15.01 38.58 33.01
C HIS A 582 14.97 37.36 32.09
N ASP A 583 13.83 37.12 31.46
CA ASP A 583 13.61 35.99 30.56
C ASP A 583 14.26 36.16 29.17
N TYR A 584 14.29 37.39 28.64
CA TYR A 584 15.00 37.73 27.40
C TYR A 584 15.89 38.95 27.55
N LYS A 585 16.94 38.99 26.73
CA LYS A 585 17.81 40.16 26.54
C LYS A 585 18.20 40.30 25.07
N ILE A 586 18.25 41.52 24.54
CA ILE A 586 18.74 41.79 23.19
C ILE A 586 19.84 42.85 23.22
N ASP A 587 20.93 42.59 22.52
CA ASP A 587 22.11 43.47 22.44
C ASP A 587 22.47 43.74 20.98
N PHE A 588 22.59 45.01 20.59
CA PHE A 588 22.97 45.44 19.24
C PHE A 588 24.38 46.03 19.21
N TYR A 589 25.16 45.67 18.21
CA TYR A 589 26.56 46.03 18.07
C TYR A 589 26.84 46.68 16.71
N ASN A 590 27.76 47.66 16.71
CA ASN A 590 28.24 48.30 15.49
C ASN A 590 29.39 47.51 14.81
N GLU A 591 29.92 48.02 13.69
CA GLU A 591 31.02 47.39 12.95
C GLU A 591 32.31 47.25 13.78
N TYR A 592 32.49 48.08 14.81
CA TYR A 592 33.60 48.03 15.75
C TYR A 592 33.36 47.06 16.93
N ASN A 593 32.24 46.33 16.91
CA ASN A 593 31.80 45.40 17.96
C ASN A 593 31.54 46.11 19.32
N GLU A 594 31.16 47.39 19.28
CA GLU A 594 30.72 48.17 20.43
C GLU A 594 29.20 48.04 20.61
N LEU A 595 28.75 47.90 21.86
CA LEU A 595 27.32 47.83 22.20
C LEU A 595 26.68 49.20 22.04
N ILE A 596 25.68 49.31 21.15
CA ILE A 596 24.97 50.58 20.86
C ILE A 596 23.53 50.60 21.41
N TYR A 597 22.93 49.44 21.66
CA TYR A 597 21.60 49.34 22.27
C TYR A 597 21.47 48.03 23.03
N THR A 598 20.77 48.06 24.17
CA THR A 598 20.43 46.87 24.96
C THR A 598 19.04 47.04 25.56
N ASP A 599 18.25 45.97 25.59
CA ASP A 599 16.95 45.94 26.27
C ASP A 599 16.65 44.52 26.77
N SER A 600 15.73 44.39 27.73
CA SER A 600 15.33 43.11 28.33
C SER A 600 13.85 43.08 28.70
N THR A 601 13.24 41.88 28.66
CA THR A 601 11.82 41.72 29.00
C THR A 601 11.54 40.38 29.67
N ASP A 602 10.45 40.34 30.42
CA ASP A 602 9.89 39.14 31.04
C ASP A 602 8.58 38.76 30.37
N VAL A 603 8.30 37.45 30.35
CA VAL A 603 7.11 36.89 29.73
C VAL A 603 6.14 36.30 30.76
N LYS A 604 4.86 36.21 30.39
CA LYS A 604 3.80 35.72 31.26
C LYS A 604 3.27 34.37 30.79
N PHE A 605 3.22 33.43 31.72
CA PHE A 605 2.69 32.07 31.51
C PHE A 605 1.64 31.72 32.55
N ASN A 606 0.78 30.77 32.21
CA ASN A 606 -0.11 30.11 33.14
C ASN A 606 0.42 28.70 33.46
N GLU A 607 1.07 28.52 34.62
CA GLU A 607 1.49 27.19 35.07
C GLU A 607 0.24 26.37 35.44
N ARG A 608 0.06 25.24 34.75
CA ARG A 608 -1.10 24.36 34.96
C ARG A 608 -0.74 22.89 34.76
N ALA A 609 -1.64 22.00 35.17
CA ALA A 609 -1.52 20.58 34.87
C ALA A 609 -1.62 20.34 33.35
N TYR A 610 -0.89 19.34 32.84
CA TYR A 610 -1.02 18.90 31.44
C TYR A 610 -2.40 18.29 31.15
N LEU A 611 -2.86 17.40 32.04
CA LEU A 611 -4.21 16.84 32.03
C LEU A 611 -4.88 17.15 33.37
N ASP A 612 -5.96 17.90 33.36
CA ASP A 612 -6.65 18.36 34.58
C ASP A 612 -7.19 17.16 35.39
N ALA A 613 -7.59 16.08 34.71
CA ALA A 613 -8.04 14.83 35.35
C ALA A 613 -6.93 14.05 36.07
N TRP A 614 -5.65 14.27 35.70
CA TRP A 614 -4.49 13.60 36.31
C TRP A 614 -3.30 14.57 36.50
N PRO A 615 -3.39 15.51 37.47
CA PRO A 615 -2.35 16.53 37.68
C PRO A 615 -0.96 15.97 38.02
N ALA A 616 -0.89 14.72 38.50
CA ALA A 616 0.36 14.05 38.86
C ALA A 616 1.27 13.76 37.64
N ILE A 617 0.75 13.86 36.41
CA ILE A 617 1.52 13.57 35.19
C ILE A 617 2.60 14.63 34.91
N GLY A 618 2.35 15.88 35.30
CA GLY A 618 3.27 17.01 35.10
C GLY A 618 2.56 18.29 34.67
N LYS A 619 3.35 19.30 34.36
CA LYS A 619 2.92 20.69 34.15
C LYS A 619 3.27 21.21 32.76
N VAL A 620 2.49 22.18 32.31
CA VAL A 620 2.66 22.96 31.08
C VAL A 620 2.51 24.45 31.37
N HIS A 621 3.03 25.28 30.47
CA HIS A 621 3.09 26.73 30.63
C HIS A 621 2.65 27.44 29.34
N PRO A 622 1.37 27.38 28.93
CA PRO A 622 0.87 28.23 27.84
C PRO A 622 1.09 29.71 28.16
N ASN A 623 1.33 30.54 27.14
CA ASN A 623 1.37 31.98 27.35
C ASN A 623 -0.02 32.48 27.81
N THR A 624 -0.05 33.54 28.62
CA THR A 624 -1.30 34.09 29.16
C THR A 624 -1.35 35.61 29.03
N GLY A 625 -2.55 36.18 29.08
CA GLY A 625 -2.77 37.62 29.08
C GLY A 625 -2.48 38.26 30.44
N TRP A 626 -2.34 39.58 30.45
CA TRP A 626 -1.95 40.32 31.65
C TRP A 626 -2.37 41.78 31.58
N VAL A 627 -2.72 42.37 32.72
CA VAL A 627 -2.98 43.81 32.87
C VAL A 627 -2.04 44.37 33.92
N LEU A 628 -1.12 45.22 33.49
CA LEU A 628 -0.25 46.01 34.37
C LEU A 628 -0.57 47.48 34.18
N ALA A 629 -0.94 48.17 35.26
CA ALA A 629 -1.18 49.61 35.26
C ALA A 629 -0.46 50.27 36.44
N LYS A 630 0.29 51.33 36.16
CA LYS A 630 0.99 52.16 37.15
C LYS A 630 0.47 53.59 37.14
N VAL A 631 0.32 54.17 38.32
CA VAL A 631 -0.08 55.57 38.52
C VAL A 631 0.96 56.23 39.41
N ASN A 632 1.59 57.30 38.92
CA ASN A 632 2.69 57.99 39.60
C ASN A 632 3.81 57.01 40.06
N ASP A 633 4.15 56.08 39.18
CA ASP A 633 5.15 55.03 39.36
C ASP A 633 4.79 53.92 40.39
N GLU A 634 3.62 53.99 41.01
CA GLU A 634 3.06 52.94 41.88
C GLU A 634 2.18 51.97 41.10
N ILE A 635 2.28 50.68 41.36
CA ILE A 635 1.47 49.63 40.71
C ILE A 635 0.04 49.66 41.28
N VAL A 636 -0.95 49.84 40.40
CA VAL A 636 -2.38 49.84 40.74
C VAL A 636 -3.06 48.54 40.30
N ILE A 637 -2.64 47.98 39.17
CA ILE A 637 -3.10 46.67 38.68
C ILE A 637 -1.88 45.87 38.25
N ASP A 638 -1.79 44.62 38.69
CA ASP A 638 -0.82 43.62 38.23
C ASP A 638 -1.50 42.25 38.29
N GLU A 639 -2.35 41.97 37.29
CA GLU A 639 -3.28 40.84 37.33
C GLU A 639 -3.27 40.03 36.03
N ARG A 640 -3.37 38.71 36.17
CA ARG A 640 -3.57 37.78 35.05
C ARG A 640 -4.89 38.09 34.34
N LEU A 641 -4.83 38.07 33.01
CA LEU A 641 -6.00 38.09 32.14
C LEU A 641 -6.02 36.78 31.36
N GLU A 642 -6.98 35.94 31.65
CA GLU A 642 -7.16 34.68 30.93
C GLU A 642 -7.54 34.91 29.47
N THR A 643 -6.77 34.30 28.56
CA THR A 643 -7.03 34.42 27.12
C THR A 643 -8.25 33.61 26.69
N ASP A 644 -8.76 33.88 25.50
CA ASP A 644 -9.93 33.16 25.00
C ASP A 644 -9.64 31.68 24.70
N LEU A 645 -8.42 31.35 24.27
CA LEU A 645 -8.01 29.95 24.09
C LEU A 645 -7.88 29.21 25.42
N GLU A 646 -7.42 29.88 26.50
CA GLU A 646 -7.39 29.29 27.84
C GLU A 646 -8.80 28.95 28.33
N LYS A 647 -9.79 29.83 28.12
CA LYS A 647 -11.19 29.56 28.48
C LYS A 647 -11.77 28.39 27.70
N LEU A 648 -11.48 28.32 26.38
CA LEU A 648 -11.91 27.20 25.54
C LEU A 648 -11.26 25.89 25.99
N TRP A 649 -9.97 25.93 26.35
CA TRP A 649 -9.24 24.78 26.86
C TRP A 649 -9.80 24.25 28.18
N ASP A 650 -10.13 25.16 29.11
CA ASP A 650 -10.74 24.79 30.39
C ASP A 650 -12.10 24.11 30.20
N ILE A 651 -12.92 24.61 29.28
CA ILE A 651 -14.20 23.97 28.93
C ILE A 651 -13.96 22.59 28.30
N TYR A 652 -12.96 22.47 27.42
CA TYR A 652 -12.63 21.19 26.79
C TYR A 652 -12.22 20.13 27.81
N GLN A 653 -11.30 20.45 28.74
CA GLN A 653 -10.81 19.49 29.74
C GLN A 653 -11.83 19.23 30.87
N ASN A 654 -12.37 20.29 31.47
CA ASN A 654 -13.16 20.17 32.72
C ASN A 654 -14.64 19.86 32.49
N ASN A 655 -15.17 20.16 31.30
CA ASN A 655 -16.58 19.91 30.99
C ASN A 655 -16.70 18.79 29.95
N ILE A 656 -16.17 19.00 28.74
CA ILE A 656 -16.40 18.09 27.61
C ILE A 656 -15.73 16.73 27.85
N LEU A 657 -14.40 16.68 28.05
CA LEU A 657 -13.69 15.42 28.28
C LEU A 657 -14.13 14.73 29.58
N HIS A 658 -14.52 15.51 30.59
CA HIS A 658 -15.11 14.98 31.81
C HIS A 658 -16.40 14.21 31.55
N ASP A 659 -17.36 14.82 30.86
CA ASP A 659 -18.66 14.21 30.53
C ASP A 659 -18.49 13.04 29.55
N VAL A 660 -17.62 13.17 28.54
CA VAL A 660 -17.32 12.08 27.59
C VAL A 660 -16.67 10.90 28.32
N ARG A 661 -15.78 11.13 29.29
CA ARG A 661 -15.23 10.06 30.12
C ARG A 661 -16.33 9.30 30.86
N GLN A 662 -17.29 10.00 31.47
CA GLN A 662 -18.42 9.35 32.15
C GLN A 662 -19.25 8.51 31.18
N TYR A 663 -19.49 9.01 29.97
CA TYR A 663 -20.14 8.25 28.90
C TYR A 663 -19.39 6.94 28.58
N VAL A 664 -18.06 7.02 28.39
CA VAL A 664 -17.22 5.83 28.12
C VAL A 664 -17.26 4.84 29.28
N GLU A 665 -17.17 5.31 30.52
CA GLU A 665 -17.28 4.48 31.73
C GLU A 665 -18.62 3.73 31.79
N ILE A 666 -19.73 4.40 31.45
CA ILE A 666 -21.07 3.79 31.39
C ILE A 666 -21.16 2.76 30.26
N GLU A 667 -20.76 3.13 29.04
CA GLU A 667 -20.83 2.27 27.85
C GLU A 667 -19.96 1.02 27.96
N CYS A 668 -18.86 1.10 28.69
CA CYS A 668 -17.94 -0.01 28.91
C CYS A 668 -18.23 -0.80 30.19
N HIS A 669 -19.23 -0.39 30.99
CA HIS A 669 -19.50 -0.92 32.33
C HIS A 669 -18.25 -0.87 33.24
N ASN A 670 -17.52 0.24 33.22
CA ASN A 670 -16.24 0.50 33.90
C ASN A 670 -15.06 -0.39 33.48
N ASP A 671 -15.24 -1.26 32.49
CA ASP A 671 -14.20 -2.13 31.96
C ASP A 671 -13.71 -1.60 30.60
N ILE A 672 -12.91 -0.53 30.65
CA ILE A 672 -12.42 0.24 29.49
C ILE A 672 -11.23 -0.51 28.88
N THR A 673 -11.50 -1.43 27.95
CA THR A 673 -10.50 -2.31 27.32
C THR A 673 -10.30 -2.02 25.85
N ALA A 674 -9.17 -2.46 25.29
CA ALA A 674 -8.84 -2.22 23.89
C ALA A 674 -9.86 -2.84 22.93
N GLN A 675 -10.49 -3.96 23.31
CA GLN A 675 -11.48 -4.67 22.48
C GLN A 675 -12.85 -3.97 22.39
N LYS A 676 -13.12 -2.99 23.26
CA LYS A 676 -14.39 -2.22 23.26
C LYS A 676 -14.30 -0.90 22.49
N GLN A 677 -13.15 -0.61 21.92
CA GLN A 677 -12.96 0.56 21.06
C GLN A 677 -13.58 0.33 19.67
N PRO A 678 -13.97 1.39 18.94
CA PRO A 678 -14.04 2.77 19.42
C PRO A 678 -15.21 2.96 20.39
N PHE A 679 -15.04 3.84 21.38
CA PHE A 679 -16.05 4.07 22.42
C PHE A 679 -17.18 4.99 21.94
N PHE A 680 -16.84 5.93 21.06
CA PHE A 680 -17.77 6.81 20.36
C PHE A 680 -17.37 6.88 18.89
N ARG A 681 -18.28 7.38 18.05
CA ARG A 681 -18.00 7.56 16.62
C ARG A 681 -17.16 8.82 16.42
N GLU A 682 -17.65 9.95 16.93
CA GLU A 682 -17.08 11.27 16.69
C GLU A 682 -17.40 12.22 17.86
N LEU A 683 -16.44 13.01 18.29
CA LEU A 683 -16.62 14.19 19.14
C LEU A 683 -16.31 15.40 18.27
N ASN A 684 -17.36 16.04 17.75
CA ASN A 684 -17.24 17.22 16.90
C ASN A 684 -17.19 18.50 17.75
N LEU A 685 -16.22 19.38 17.51
CA LEU A 685 -16.09 20.68 18.18
C LEU A 685 -16.10 21.80 17.14
N GLU A 686 -17.22 22.50 17.00
CA GLU A 686 -17.36 23.69 16.18
C GLU A 686 -16.97 24.92 17.01
N ILE A 687 -15.82 25.52 16.68
CA ILE A 687 -15.25 26.66 17.42
C ILE A 687 -15.22 27.88 16.51
N THR A 688 -15.61 29.03 17.06
CA THR A 688 -15.44 30.34 16.42
C THR A 688 -14.76 31.26 17.41
N VAL A 689 -13.58 31.77 17.08
CA VAL A 689 -12.76 32.53 18.04
C VAL A 689 -11.94 33.60 17.31
N SER A 690 -11.67 34.69 18.02
CA SER A 690 -10.76 35.73 17.57
C SER A 690 -9.38 35.53 18.17
N ASP A 691 -8.40 35.24 17.31
CA ASP A 691 -7.00 35.09 17.70
C ASP A 691 -6.11 35.20 16.45
N ILE A 692 -4.79 35.11 16.64
CA ILE A 692 -3.82 35.24 15.55
C ILE A 692 -3.79 34.00 14.65
N ASP A 693 -3.76 34.25 13.34
CA ASP A 693 -3.59 33.22 12.32
C ASP A 693 -3.18 33.90 11.01
N TYR A 694 -1.88 33.86 10.70
CA TYR A 694 -1.35 34.50 9.50
C TYR A 694 -0.05 33.87 9.00
N LYS A 695 0.09 33.85 7.67
CA LYS A 695 1.26 33.33 6.96
C LYS A 695 2.42 34.34 7.00
N LEU A 696 3.65 33.84 7.11
CA LEU A 696 4.86 34.63 6.96
C LEU A 696 5.35 34.66 5.49
N PRO A 697 6.03 35.73 5.05
CA PRO A 697 6.63 35.81 3.71
C PRO A 697 7.92 34.98 3.56
N ILE A 698 8.10 33.96 4.40
CA ILE A 698 9.32 33.15 4.51
C ILE A 698 8.91 31.68 4.44
N ARG A 699 9.48 30.93 3.49
CA ARG A 699 9.19 29.51 3.23
C ARG A 699 7.68 29.20 3.19
N LYS A 700 7.19 28.42 4.16
CA LYS A 700 5.79 28.07 4.42
C LYS A 700 5.41 28.32 5.88
N ASP A 701 6.22 29.11 6.59
CA ASP A 701 6.02 29.34 8.01
C ASP A 701 4.70 30.09 8.28
N LEU A 702 4.03 29.66 9.35
CA LEU A 702 2.76 30.18 9.82
C LEU A 702 2.91 30.61 11.28
N ILE A 703 2.27 31.72 11.67
CA ILE A 703 2.06 32.06 13.08
C ILE A 703 0.55 31.96 13.32
N SER A 704 0.15 30.88 14.01
CA SER A 704 -1.26 30.59 14.25
C SER A 704 -1.46 29.91 15.60
N THR A 705 -2.14 30.61 16.51
CA THR A 705 -2.60 30.02 17.76
C THR A 705 -3.82 29.12 17.53
N LEU A 706 -4.53 29.30 16.42
CA LEU A 706 -5.69 28.51 16.04
C LEU A 706 -5.29 27.14 15.51
N ASP A 707 -4.26 27.06 14.66
CA ASP A 707 -3.65 25.79 14.24
C ASP A 707 -3.07 25.05 15.47
N ALA A 708 -2.36 25.76 16.36
CA ALA A 708 -1.86 25.18 17.61
C ALA A 708 -2.99 24.61 18.50
N LEU A 709 -4.11 25.34 18.65
CA LEU A 709 -5.27 24.86 19.42
C LEU A 709 -5.93 23.65 18.76
N HIS A 710 -6.03 23.65 17.42
CA HIS A 710 -6.54 22.50 16.67
C HIS A 710 -5.73 21.23 16.98
N GLU A 711 -4.40 21.35 16.95
CA GLU A 711 -3.48 20.27 17.30
C GLU A 711 -3.58 19.85 18.77
N ASP A 712 -3.63 20.81 19.70
CA ASP A 712 -3.82 20.57 21.14
C ASP A 712 -5.09 19.77 21.43
N ILE A 713 -6.24 20.17 20.88
CA ILE A 713 -7.52 19.46 21.08
C ILE A 713 -7.40 18.01 20.64
N TYR A 714 -6.82 17.77 19.46
CA TYR A 714 -6.69 16.43 18.91
C TYR A 714 -5.72 15.55 19.70
N PHE A 715 -4.44 15.93 19.79
CA PHE A 715 -3.41 15.05 20.37
C PHE A 715 -3.54 14.91 21.88
N VAL A 716 -3.87 15.97 22.61
CA VAL A 716 -4.10 15.87 24.06
C VAL A 716 -5.39 15.11 24.33
N GLY A 717 -6.41 15.23 23.48
CA GLY A 717 -7.61 14.40 23.54
C GLY A 717 -7.30 12.91 23.37
N LEU A 718 -6.53 12.53 22.36
CA LEU A 718 -6.07 11.14 22.20
C LEU A 718 -5.27 10.66 23.42
N ASP A 719 -4.44 11.54 23.98
CA ASP A 719 -3.62 11.22 25.13
C ASP A 719 -4.43 11.05 26.43
N PHE A 720 -5.50 11.83 26.58
CA PHE A 720 -6.48 11.68 27.65
C PHE A 720 -7.08 10.27 27.66
N PHE A 721 -7.53 9.76 26.50
CA PHE A 721 -8.10 8.41 26.40
C PHE A 721 -7.07 7.29 26.54
N ARG A 722 -5.83 7.49 26.04
CA ARG A 722 -4.71 6.57 26.33
C ARG A 722 -4.48 6.44 27.82
N THR A 723 -4.40 7.58 28.51
CA THR A 723 -4.19 7.65 29.96
C THR A 723 -5.35 7.01 30.72
N LEU A 724 -6.60 7.26 30.28
CA LEU A 724 -7.80 6.63 30.84
C LEU A 724 -7.71 5.10 30.79
N GLY A 725 -7.34 4.53 29.64
CA GLY A 725 -7.16 3.09 29.47
C GLY A 725 -6.11 2.49 30.41
N LEU A 726 -4.94 3.11 30.46
CA LEU A 726 -3.83 2.65 31.30
C LEU A 726 -4.19 2.69 32.78
N ARG A 727 -4.85 3.76 33.24
CA ARG A 727 -5.26 3.93 34.64
C ARG A 727 -6.41 2.99 35.03
N SER A 728 -7.33 2.71 34.12
CA SER A 728 -8.54 1.93 34.41
C SER A 728 -8.35 0.42 34.22
N SER A 729 -7.64 -0.02 33.18
CA SER A 729 -7.51 -1.44 32.82
C SER A 729 -6.07 -1.89 32.53
N GLY A 730 -5.09 -0.98 32.57
CA GLY A 730 -3.71 -1.27 32.18
C GLY A 730 -3.52 -1.51 30.68
N GLN A 731 -4.55 -1.27 29.85
CA GLN A 731 -4.47 -1.42 28.41
C GLN A 731 -4.36 -0.07 27.70
N LYS A 732 -3.55 -0.01 26.64
CA LYS A 732 -3.43 1.18 25.80
C LYS A 732 -4.65 1.30 24.88
N ILE A 733 -5.37 2.41 25.02
CA ILE A 733 -6.45 2.81 24.11
C ILE A 733 -5.83 3.63 22.98
N SER A 734 -6.09 3.26 21.73
CA SER A 734 -5.49 3.85 20.54
C SER A 734 -6.51 4.42 19.56
N GLU A 735 -7.79 4.13 19.73
CA GLU A 735 -8.88 4.49 18.81
C GLU A 735 -10.15 4.83 19.62
N PRO A 736 -10.19 5.88 20.46
CA PRO A 736 -11.38 6.20 21.27
C PRO A 736 -12.62 6.55 20.43
N GLY A 737 -12.41 7.00 19.20
CA GLY A 737 -13.37 7.68 18.32
C GLY A 737 -12.72 8.94 17.74
N LEU A 738 -13.26 9.49 16.66
CA LEU A 738 -12.70 10.69 16.03
C LEU A 738 -12.91 11.93 16.91
N ILE A 739 -11.87 12.66 17.28
CA ILE A 739 -11.98 13.97 17.94
C ILE A 739 -11.77 15.03 16.87
N LEU A 740 -12.82 15.76 16.50
CA LEU A 740 -12.85 16.62 15.31
C LEU A 740 -13.01 18.10 15.68
N PRO A 741 -11.91 18.85 15.88
CA PRO A 741 -11.96 20.30 15.98
C PRO A 741 -12.18 20.96 14.61
N LYS A 742 -13.21 21.81 14.51
CA LYS A 742 -13.50 22.69 13.37
C LYS A 742 -13.42 24.13 13.83
N ILE A 743 -12.26 24.74 13.65
CA ILE A 743 -11.97 26.09 14.17
C ILE A 743 -12.09 27.11 13.04
N ASN A 744 -12.93 28.12 13.27
CA ASN A 744 -13.16 29.23 12.36
C ASN A 744 -12.70 30.54 13.01
N LYS A 745 -11.88 31.30 12.29
CA LYS A 745 -11.43 32.62 12.73
C LYS A 745 -12.53 33.66 12.58
N VAL A 746 -12.72 34.48 13.62
CA VAL A 746 -13.46 35.75 13.56
C VAL A 746 -12.59 36.90 14.09
N LEU A 747 -13.00 38.14 13.87
CA LEU A 747 -12.26 39.32 14.35
C LEU A 747 -13.07 40.11 15.38
N GLY A 748 -12.45 40.41 16.52
CA GLY A 748 -12.96 41.32 17.55
C GLY A 748 -14.24 40.82 18.24
N GLN A 749 -14.39 39.51 18.39
CA GLN A 749 -15.58 38.87 18.96
C GLN A 749 -15.19 37.78 19.95
N GLY A 750 -16.03 37.60 20.97
CA GLY A 750 -15.85 36.55 21.97
C GLY A 750 -15.95 35.13 21.39
N PRO A 751 -15.26 34.17 22.01
CA PRO A 751 -15.27 32.77 21.58
C PRO A 751 -16.67 32.15 21.65
N LYS A 752 -16.94 31.25 20.73
CA LYS A 752 -18.12 30.37 20.72
C LYS A 752 -17.67 28.94 20.48
N LEU A 753 -18.19 28.01 21.26
CA LEU A 753 -17.93 26.59 21.15
C LEU A 753 -19.26 25.84 21.17
N LYS A 754 -19.47 25.02 20.16
CA LYS A 754 -20.50 23.99 20.15
C LYS A 754 -19.81 22.64 20.00
N ALA A 755 -19.98 21.77 20.99
CA ALA A 755 -19.48 20.40 20.90
C ALA A 755 -20.63 19.42 20.80
N THR A 756 -20.44 18.31 20.09
CA THR A 756 -21.43 17.25 19.96
C THR A 756 -20.76 15.89 19.93
N LEU A 757 -21.14 15.02 20.85
CA LEU A 757 -20.70 13.62 20.89
C LEU A 757 -21.68 12.76 20.10
N PHE A 758 -21.17 12.05 19.11
CA PHE A 758 -21.89 11.08 18.31
C PHE A 758 -21.41 9.66 18.65
N ALA A 759 -22.38 8.76 18.85
CA ALA A 759 -22.16 7.33 18.82
C ALA A 759 -22.63 6.75 17.49
N GLU A 760 -22.26 5.50 17.23
CA GLU A 760 -22.91 4.73 16.18
C GLU A 760 -24.38 4.46 16.54
N LYS A 761 -25.24 4.35 15.53
CA LYS A 761 -26.66 4.02 15.73
C LYS A 761 -26.84 2.69 16.44
N GLN A 762 -26.02 1.69 16.13
CA GLN A 762 -26.05 0.34 16.73
C GLN A 762 -24.66 -0.29 16.77
N LYS A 763 -24.37 -1.13 17.79
CA LYS A 763 -23.10 -1.89 17.90
C LYS A 763 -23.12 -3.25 17.20
N LYS A 764 -24.31 -3.80 16.96
CA LYS A 764 -24.53 -5.06 16.25
C LYS A 764 -25.65 -4.92 15.23
N ALA A 765 -25.63 -5.77 14.21
CA ALA A 765 -26.70 -5.82 13.22
C ALA A 765 -27.99 -6.34 13.88
N CYS A 766 -29.09 -5.63 13.70
CA CYS A 766 -30.35 -5.93 14.39
C CYS A 766 -31.58 -5.46 13.62
N VAL A 767 -32.74 -5.94 14.06
CA VAL A 767 -34.07 -5.57 13.57
C VAL A 767 -34.94 -5.16 14.75
N PHE A 768 -35.65 -4.05 14.60
CA PHE A 768 -36.68 -3.57 15.51
C PHE A 768 -38.06 -3.70 14.84
N THR A 769 -39.00 -4.30 15.56
CA THR A 769 -40.45 -4.20 15.30
C THR A 769 -41.07 -3.25 16.32
N ASP A 770 -42.36 -2.97 16.20
CA ASP A 770 -43.11 -2.14 17.18
C ASP A 770 -43.02 -2.69 18.62
N ASN A 771 -42.73 -3.99 18.80
CA ASN A 771 -42.75 -4.67 20.11
C ASN A 771 -41.47 -5.47 20.44
N GLN A 772 -40.50 -5.61 19.54
CA GLN A 772 -39.35 -6.51 19.73
C GLN A 772 -38.04 -5.95 19.15
N HIS A 773 -36.93 -6.31 19.81
CA HIS A 773 -35.56 -6.10 19.33
C HIS A 773 -34.90 -7.46 19.10
N LEU A 774 -34.41 -7.69 17.88
CA LEU A 774 -33.83 -8.96 17.44
C LEU A 774 -32.42 -8.72 16.90
N GLU A 775 -31.39 -9.22 17.59
CA GLU A 775 -30.01 -9.26 17.06
C GLU A 775 -29.89 -10.32 15.96
N LEU A 776 -29.21 -10.00 14.86
CA LEU A 776 -29.00 -10.94 13.76
C LEU A 776 -27.89 -11.94 14.11
N VAL A 777 -28.23 -13.23 14.18
CA VAL A 777 -27.30 -14.31 14.55
C VAL A 777 -26.52 -14.81 13.33
N LYS A 778 -25.19 -14.89 13.44
CA LYS A 778 -24.29 -15.49 12.43
C LYS A 778 -24.33 -17.01 12.47
N THR A 779 -24.25 -17.67 11.32
CA THR A 779 -24.31 -19.14 11.20
C THR A 779 -22.92 -19.67 10.85
N LYS A 780 -22.33 -20.52 11.71
CA LYS A 780 -20.96 -21.02 11.48
C LYS A 780 -20.90 -22.34 10.71
N ASN A 781 -21.97 -23.13 10.70
CA ASN A 781 -22.01 -24.48 10.12
C ASN A 781 -22.62 -24.47 8.70
N ILE A 782 -22.00 -23.73 7.78
CA ILE A 782 -22.34 -23.76 6.35
C ILE A 782 -21.04 -23.98 5.59
N ASP A 783 -20.95 -25.10 4.90
CA ASP A 783 -19.82 -25.44 4.05
C ASP A 783 -20.26 -25.34 2.59
N LEU A 784 -19.60 -24.46 1.84
CA LEU A 784 -19.84 -24.26 0.42
C LEU A 784 -18.65 -24.80 -0.35
N ALA A 785 -18.90 -25.64 -1.36
CA ALA A 785 -17.87 -26.17 -2.24
C ALA A 785 -18.29 -25.96 -3.69
N LEU A 786 -17.45 -25.30 -4.50
CA LEU A 786 -17.65 -25.28 -5.95
C LEU A 786 -17.63 -26.74 -6.47
N GLN A 787 -18.40 -27.07 -7.49
CA GLN A 787 -18.48 -28.43 -8.05
C GLN A 787 -18.17 -28.43 -9.55
N SER A 788 -18.72 -27.47 -10.27
CA SER A 788 -18.50 -27.37 -11.70
C SER A 788 -18.47 -25.93 -12.21
N ILE A 789 -17.74 -25.73 -13.30
CA ILE A 789 -17.70 -24.50 -14.08
C ILE A 789 -18.09 -24.87 -15.52
N GLU A 790 -19.07 -24.21 -16.10
CA GLU A 790 -19.54 -24.47 -17.46
C GLU A 790 -19.32 -23.25 -18.33
N TYR A 791 -18.53 -23.37 -19.40
CA TYR A 791 -18.29 -22.29 -20.35
C TYR A 791 -19.26 -22.41 -21.52
N THR A 792 -20.06 -21.37 -21.75
CA THR A 792 -21.00 -21.28 -22.87
C THR A 792 -20.57 -20.18 -23.85
N THR A 793 -21.26 -20.05 -24.98
CA THR A 793 -21.04 -18.94 -25.92
C THR A 793 -21.52 -17.59 -25.39
N GLU A 794 -22.36 -17.60 -24.36
CA GLU A 794 -23.00 -16.40 -23.78
C GLU A 794 -22.34 -15.97 -22.46
N GLY A 795 -21.55 -16.85 -21.81
CA GLY A 795 -20.85 -16.58 -20.55
C GLY A 795 -20.51 -17.86 -19.78
N ILE A 796 -20.30 -17.76 -18.47
CA ILE A 796 -19.84 -18.83 -17.57
C ILE A 796 -20.96 -19.21 -16.59
N ASN A 797 -21.13 -20.49 -16.30
CA ASN A 797 -22.04 -20.96 -15.27
C ASN A 797 -21.27 -21.64 -14.14
N LEU A 798 -21.68 -21.42 -12.90
CA LEU A 798 -21.05 -22.00 -11.72
C LEU A 798 -22.04 -22.87 -10.96
N GLU A 799 -21.64 -24.08 -10.58
CA GLU A 799 -22.41 -24.96 -9.70
C GLU A 799 -21.66 -25.19 -8.38
N TYR A 800 -22.33 -24.95 -7.26
CA TYR A 800 -21.84 -25.20 -5.91
C TYR A 800 -22.68 -26.28 -5.24
N ASP A 801 -22.06 -27.10 -4.41
CA ASP A 801 -22.76 -27.90 -3.40
C ASP A 801 -22.64 -27.20 -2.05
N VAL A 802 -23.73 -27.17 -1.29
CA VAL A 802 -23.78 -26.59 0.06
C VAL A 802 -24.21 -27.64 1.07
N ASP A 803 -23.50 -27.69 2.21
CA ASP A 803 -23.85 -28.50 3.38
C ASP A 803 -24.18 -27.57 4.56
N GLY A 804 -25.20 -27.95 5.35
CA GLY A 804 -25.73 -27.17 6.46
C GLY A 804 -27.20 -27.48 6.78
N ASN A 805 -27.79 -26.73 7.70
CA ASN A 805 -29.21 -26.91 8.05
C ASN A 805 -30.13 -26.43 6.91
N ILE A 806 -30.82 -27.37 6.25
CA ILE A 806 -31.68 -27.10 5.10
C ILE A 806 -32.76 -26.05 5.36
N ALA A 807 -33.39 -26.02 6.54
CA ALA A 807 -34.45 -25.06 6.84
C ALA A 807 -33.92 -23.61 6.92
N VAL A 808 -32.65 -23.45 7.31
CA VAL A 808 -31.97 -22.15 7.33
C VAL A 808 -31.53 -21.77 5.90
N LEU A 809 -30.91 -22.70 5.18
CA LEU A 809 -30.42 -22.49 3.81
C LEU A 809 -31.55 -22.16 2.84
N GLU A 810 -32.67 -22.87 2.92
CA GLU A 810 -33.84 -22.69 2.07
C GLU A 810 -34.37 -21.25 2.14
N ASN A 811 -34.56 -20.73 3.35
CA ASN A 811 -35.01 -19.36 3.55
C ASN A 811 -34.01 -18.32 3.03
N ILE A 812 -32.71 -18.51 3.30
CA ILE A 812 -31.66 -17.55 2.89
C ILE A 812 -31.52 -17.53 1.36
N LEU A 813 -31.50 -18.69 0.71
CA LEU A 813 -31.34 -18.81 -0.74
C LEU A 813 -32.58 -18.35 -1.50
N ASP A 814 -33.78 -18.62 -0.99
CA ASP A 814 -35.02 -18.08 -1.58
C ASP A 814 -35.07 -16.54 -1.47
N ASN A 815 -34.60 -15.96 -0.36
CA ASN A 815 -34.47 -14.50 -0.20
C ASN A 815 -33.41 -13.91 -1.13
N TRP A 816 -32.31 -14.64 -1.34
CA TRP A 816 -31.29 -14.20 -2.28
C TRP A 816 -31.82 -14.23 -3.71
N LEU A 817 -32.49 -15.30 -4.16
CA LEU A 817 -33.14 -15.30 -5.48
C LEU A 817 -34.20 -14.22 -5.64
N TYR A 818 -34.94 -13.91 -4.56
CA TYR A 818 -35.89 -12.81 -4.55
C TYR A 818 -35.20 -11.46 -4.82
N LEU A 819 -34.09 -11.19 -4.12
CA LEU A 819 -33.31 -9.98 -4.27
C LEU A 819 -32.50 -9.90 -5.57
N ALA A 820 -31.97 -11.02 -6.05
CA ALA A 820 -31.08 -11.06 -7.20
C ALA A 820 -31.89 -11.27 -8.49
N GLN A 821 -32.64 -10.25 -8.91
CA GLN A 821 -33.32 -10.23 -10.20
C GLN A 821 -32.31 -9.98 -11.35
N PRO A 822 -32.59 -10.39 -12.60
CA PRO A 822 -31.74 -10.06 -13.74
C PRO A 822 -31.53 -8.54 -13.87
N GLY A 823 -30.27 -8.09 -13.79
CA GLY A 823 -29.90 -6.67 -13.77
C GLY A 823 -29.76 -6.04 -12.38
N ASP A 824 -29.92 -6.80 -11.29
CA ASP A 824 -29.83 -6.29 -9.92
C ASP A 824 -28.36 -6.19 -9.43
N PRO A 825 -27.88 -4.99 -9.06
CA PRO A 825 -26.47 -4.72 -8.74
C PRO A 825 -25.99 -5.23 -7.36
N LEU A 826 -26.63 -6.27 -6.81
CA LEU A 826 -26.31 -6.89 -5.52
C LEU A 826 -25.20 -7.94 -5.61
N ILE A 827 -24.84 -8.34 -6.83
CA ILE A 827 -23.61 -9.07 -7.11
C ILE A 827 -22.57 -8.04 -7.54
N PRO A 828 -21.32 -8.10 -7.03
CA PRO A 828 -20.33 -7.10 -7.40
C PRO A 828 -20.21 -7.04 -8.93
N VAL A 829 -20.24 -5.82 -9.49
CA VAL A 829 -20.45 -5.60 -10.93
C VAL A 829 -19.40 -6.31 -11.77
N GLU A 830 -18.15 -6.38 -11.29
CA GLU A 830 -17.04 -7.08 -11.93
C GLU A 830 -17.31 -8.59 -12.12
N LEU A 831 -18.02 -9.22 -11.18
CA LEU A 831 -18.38 -10.66 -11.19
C LEU A 831 -19.49 -10.99 -12.18
N ALA A 832 -20.49 -10.12 -12.30
CA ALA A 832 -21.73 -10.47 -12.99
C ALA A 832 -21.63 -10.34 -14.52
N ASN A 833 -20.59 -9.69 -15.05
CA ASN A 833 -20.43 -9.47 -16.50
C ASN A 833 -20.02 -10.72 -17.30
N LYS A 834 -19.57 -11.78 -16.62
CA LYS A 834 -19.09 -13.01 -17.25
C LYS A 834 -19.93 -14.23 -16.88
N LEU A 835 -20.87 -14.10 -15.95
CA LEU A 835 -21.68 -15.20 -15.45
C LEU A 835 -23.05 -15.24 -16.13
N ASN A 836 -23.49 -16.40 -16.65
CA ASN A 836 -24.91 -16.56 -17.04
C ASN A 836 -25.74 -17.09 -15.88
N TYR A 837 -25.24 -18.02 -15.08
CA TYR A 837 -25.91 -18.42 -13.84
C TYR A 837 -24.98 -18.92 -12.74
N VAL A 838 -25.41 -18.74 -11.50
CA VAL A 838 -24.85 -19.40 -10.30
C VAL A 838 -25.90 -20.36 -9.74
N ARG A 839 -25.55 -21.63 -9.60
CA ARG A 839 -26.42 -22.69 -9.09
C ARG A 839 -25.86 -23.23 -7.78
N ILE A 840 -26.71 -23.37 -6.78
CA ILE A 840 -26.37 -23.94 -5.47
C ILE A 840 -27.26 -25.16 -5.28
N ASN A 841 -26.64 -26.32 -5.07
CA ASN A 841 -27.32 -27.60 -4.82
C ASN A 841 -27.13 -28.00 -3.37
N TYR A 842 -28.21 -28.43 -2.72
CA TYR A 842 -28.13 -29.11 -1.43
C TYR A 842 -28.24 -30.62 -1.65
N ARG A 843 -27.32 -31.39 -1.05
CA ARG A 843 -27.31 -32.86 -1.10
C ARG A 843 -27.29 -33.43 0.32
N ASN A 844 -28.23 -34.32 0.62
CA ASN A 844 -28.23 -35.11 1.85
C ASN A 844 -28.17 -36.61 1.49
N ASP A 845 -27.71 -37.44 2.44
CA ASP A 845 -27.59 -38.91 2.32
C ASP A 845 -28.91 -39.60 1.91
N ASP A 846 -30.06 -38.94 2.11
CA ASP A 846 -31.41 -39.40 1.76
C ASP A 846 -31.89 -39.02 0.34
N PHE A 847 -31.01 -38.59 -0.58
CA PHE A 847 -31.32 -38.25 -1.98
C PHE A 847 -32.31 -37.07 -2.22
N MET A 848 -32.61 -36.25 -1.21
CA MET A 848 -33.35 -35.00 -1.40
C MET A 848 -32.46 -33.95 -2.08
N ASN A 849 -32.69 -33.71 -3.38
CA ASN A 849 -31.99 -32.69 -4.16
C ASN A 849 -32.84 -31.42 -4.26
N LYS A 850 -32.50 -30.38 -3.49
CA LYS A 850 -33.04 -29.02 -3.72
C LYS A 850 -31.97 -28.16 -4.40
N GLN A 851 -32.40 -27.36 -5.37
CA GLN A 851 -31.52 -26.56 -6.21
C GLN A 851 -32.04 -25.12 -6.31
N TRP A 852 -31.13 -24.17 -6.16
CA TRP A 852 -31.35 -22.75 -6.40
C TRP A 852 -30.51 -22.34 -7.60
N SER A 853 -31.08 -21.56 -8.53
CA SER A 853 -30.36 -21.11 -9.73
C SER A 853 -30.64 -19.65 -9.97
N LEU A 854 -29.58 -18.85 -9.91
CA LEU A 854 -29.60 -17.41 -10.10
C LEU A 854 -29.11 -17.09 -11.52
N CYS A 855 -29.96 -16.51 -12.37
CA CYS A 855 -29.60 -16.10 -13.73
C CYS A 855 -29.06 -14.66 -13.74
N LEU A 856 -27.89 -14.46 -14.36
CA LEU A 856 -27.14 -13.20 -14.38
C LEU A 856 -26.93 -12.62 -15.78
N ALA A 857 -27.54 -13.23 -16.80
CA ALA A 857 -27.44 -12.78 -18.18
C ALA A 857 -27.93 -11.32 -18.35
N ASN A 858 -27.13 -10.49 -19.02
CA ASN A 858 -27.38 -9.10 -19.44
C ASN A 858 -27.11 -7.95 -18.44
N LEU A 859 -25.90 -7.85 -17.89
CA LEU A 859 -25.38 -6.56 -17.46
C LEU A 859 -24.61 -5.90 -18.61
N ASN A 860 -25.26 -4.96 -19.29
CA ASN A 860 -24.64 -4.16 -20.35
C ASN A 860 -23.60 -3.22 -19.74
N LEU A 861 -22.32 -3.60 -19.75
CA LEU A 861 -21.24 -2.64 -19.61
C LEU A 861 -21.05 -1.89 -20.92
N THR A 862 -21.14 -0.57 -20.85
CA THR A 862 -20.64 0.31 -21.90
C THR A 862 -19.12 0.12 -22.00
N LYS A 863 -18.65 -0.46 -23.11
CA LYS A 863 -17.22 -0.45 -23.45
C LYS A 863 -16.82 1.00 -23.73
N HIS A 864 -16.09 1.60 -22.78
CA HIS A 864 -15.51 2.92 -22.97
C HIS A 864 -14.30 2.82 -23.92
N LYS A 865 -14.07 3.88 -24.71
CA LYS A 865 -12.91 3.95 -25.59
C LYS A 865 -11.62 4.01 -24.75
N PRO A 866 -10.54 3.33 -25.16
CA PRO A 866 -9.23 3.47 -24.53
C PRO A 866 -8.78 4.93 -24.46
N LEU A 867 -8.02 5.26 -23.43
CA LEU A 867 -7.38 6.56 -23.25
C LEU A 867 -5.86 6.41 -23.23
N GLU A 868 -5.17 7.41 -23.74
CA GLU A 868 -3.74 7.60 -23.47
C GLU A 868 -3.57 8.40 -22.18
N ILE A 869 -2.56 8.08 -21.37
CA ILE A 869 -2.38 8.70 -20.06
C ILE A 869 -2.09 10.21 -20.17
N GLU A 870 -1.52 10.66 -21.28
CA GLU A 870 -1.27 12.08 -21.56
C GLU A 870 -2.55 12.91 -21.63
N ASN A 871 -3.67 12.28 -21.98
CA ASN A 871 -4.98 12.91 -22.10
C ASN A 871 -5.76 12.95 -20.78
N ILE A 872 -5.22 12.37 -19.70
CA ILE A 872 -5.81 12.39 -18.36
C ILE A 872 -5.30 13.63 -17.65
N ASN A 873 -6.23 14.48 -17.20
CA ASN A 873 -5.87 15.67 -16.43
C ASN A 873 -5.50 15.27 -14.99
N ILE A 874 -4.23 15.43 -14.62
CA ILE A 874 -3.72 15.19 -13.26
C ILE A 874 -3.28 16.55 -12.70
N PRO A 875 -3.96 17.07 -11.66
CA PRO A 875 -3.70 18.40 -11.14
C PRO A 875 -2.52 18.36 -10.15
N LEU A 876 -1.30 18.57 -10.65
CA LEU A 876 -0.09 18.42 -9.84
C LEU A 876 0.07 19.47 -8.73
N GLN A 877 -0.61 20.62 -8.85
CA GLN A 877 -0.55 21.74 -7.91
C GLN A 877 -1.77 21.85 -6.98
N GLU A 878 -2.74 20.94 -7.11
CA GLU A 878 -3.94 20.90 -6.27
C GLU A 878 -3.94 19.64 -5.41
N VAL A 879 -4.52 19.74 -4.22
CA VAL A 879 -4.75 18.58 -3.37
C VAL A 879 -5.82 17.70 -4.01
N ILE A 880 -5.45 16.46 -4.34
CA ILE A 880 -6.38 15.49 -4.92
C ILE A 880 -7.30 14.95 -3.82
N GLY A 881 -8.55 15.40 -3.78
CA GLY A 881 -9.58 14.88 -2.86
C GLY A 881 -10.20 13.55 -3.31
N VAL A 882 -11.08 12.97 -2.50
CA VAL A 882 -11.73 11.67 -2.77
C VAL A 882 -12.48 11.64 -4.13
N GLU A 883 -13.26 12.69 -4.43
CA GLU A 883 -14.03 12.75 -5.69
C GLU A 883 -13.12 12.85 -6.91
N GLN A 884 -12.08 13.69 -6.83
CA GLN A 884 -11.13 13.89 -7.91
C GLN A 884 -10.28 12.62 -8.13
N ASN A 885 -9.89 11.93 -7.05
CA ASN A 885 -9.23 10.64 -7.08
C ASN A 885 -10.08 9.60 -7.83
N ASN A 886 -11.38 9.49 -7.49
CA ASN A 886 -12.29 8.57 -8.16
C ASN A 886 -12.45 8.87 -9.66
N ARG A 887 -12.47 10.16 -10.04
CA ARG A 887 -12.47 10.57 -11.46
C ARG A 887 -11.19 10.09 -12.17
N ILE A 888 -10.02 10.36 -11.58
CA ILE A 888 -8.72 9.96 -12.16
C ILE A 888 -8.66 8.45 -12.32
N LEU A 889 -9.05 7.68 -11.30
CA LEU A 889 -9.06 6.22 -11.35
C LEU A 889 -9.96 5.68 -12.46
N SER A 890 -11.18 6.23 -12.61
CA SER A 890 -12.09 5.84 -13.69
C SER A 890 -11.53 6.14 -15.10
N GLU A 891 -10.74 7.20 -15.25
CA GLU A 891 -10.03 7.48 -16.49
C GLU A 891 -8.83 6.54 -16.70
N LEU A 892 -8.08 6.22 -15.63
CA LEU A 892 -6.94 5.30 -15.68
C LEU A 892 -7.34 3.85 -15.97
N GLU A 893 -8.53 3.41 -15.56
CA GLU A 893 -9.11 2.10 -15.95
C GLU A 893 -9.18 1.92 -17.48
N ARG A 894 -9.21 3.02 -18.24
CA ARG A 894 -9.27 3.03 -19.70
C ARG A 894 -7.88 3.07 -20.35
N VAL A 895 -6.80 3.13 -19.58
CA VAL A 895 -5.41 3.12 -20.08
C VAL A 895 -4.94 1.68 -20.28
N PRO A 896 -4.65 1.24 -21.52
CA PRO A 896 -4.34 -0.17 -21.82
C PRO A 896 -3.15 -0.75 -21.04
N ASP A 897 -2.15 0.09 -20.75
CA ASP A 897 -0.92 -0.27 -20.02
C ASP A 897 -1.09 -0.42 -18.50
N LEU A 898 -2.28 -0.13 -17.96
CA LEU A 898 -2.55 -0.22 -16.53
C LEU A 898 -3.61 -1.28 -16.24
N THR A 899 -3.60 -1.79 -15.00
CA THR A 899 -4.71 -2.55 -14.41
C THR A 899 -5.08 -1.87 -13.11
N VAL A 900 -6.27 -1.26 -13.09
CA VAL A 900 -6.83 -0.53 -11.95
C VAL A 900 -8.00 -1.35 -11.42
N TYR A 901 -8.05 -1.59 -10.11
CA TYR A 901 -9.11 -2.37 -9.48
C TYR A 901 -9.34 -1.96 -8.03
N GLU A 902 -10.58 -2.11 -7.55
CA GLU A 902 -10.94 -1.91 -6.14
C GLU A 902 -10.26 -3.02 -5.31
N ILE A 903 -9.42 -2.64 -4.35
CA ILE A 903 -8.70 -3.59 -3.48
C ILE A 903 -9.34 -3.71 -2.10
N SER A 904 -10.04 -2.66 -1.65
CA SER A 904 -10.79 -2.65 -0.39
C SER A 904 -11.76 -1.47 -0.35
N LYS A 905 -12.51 -1.35 0.75
CA LYS A 905 -13.30 -0.16 1.09
C LYS A 905 -12.98 0.32 2.50
N SER A 906 -13.07 1.61 2.75
CA SER A 906 -12.82 2.23 4.05
C SER A 906 -13.87 1.87 5.11
N TYR A 907 -13.64 2.25 6.36
CA TYR A 907 -14.61 2.08 7.45
C TYR A 907 -15.96 2.76 7.14
N GLN A 908 -15.98 3.92 6.48
CA GLN A 908 -17.23 4.54 6.04
C GLN A 908 -17.76 4.04 4.68
N GLY A 909 -17.02 3.18 3.97
CA GLY A 909 -17.45 2.55 2.72
C GLY A 909 -16.94 3.22 1.44
N ARG A 910 -15.91 4.07 1.52
CA ARG A 910 -15.24 4.67 0.35
C ARG A 910 -14.33 3.65 -0.31
N LYS A 911 -14.23 3.68 -1.65
CA LYS A 911 -13.43 2.73 -2.41
C LYS A 911 -11.93 3.03 -2.30
N ILE A 912 -11.12 1.98 -2.21
CA ILE A 912 -9.66 2.03 -2.22
C ILE A 912 -9.20 1.18 -3.41
N HIS A 913 -8.28 1.69 -4.22
CA HIS A 913 -7.87 1.03 -5.46
C HIS A 913 -6.37 0.78 -5.48
N ALA A 914 -5.98 -0.30 -6.14
CA ALA A 914 -4.60 -0.57 -6.52
C ALA A 914 -4.42 -0.39 -8.03
N ILE A 915 -3.19 -0.03 -8.42
CA ILE A 915 -2.78 0.15 -9.81
C ILE A 915 -1.57 -0.74 -10.08
N GLU A 916 -1.68 -1.59 -11.10
CA GLU A 916 -0.57 -2.40 -11.61
C GLU A 916 -0.11 -1.85 -12.95
N VAL A 917 1.19 -1.65 -13.10
CA VAL A 917 1.78 -1.26 -14.38
C VAL A 917 2.05 -2.51 -15.19
N LYS A 918 1.38 -2.66 -16.35
CA LYS A 918 1.61 -3.83 -17.20
C LYS A 918 3.02 -3.77 -17.78
N PRO A 919 3.73 -4.91 -17.83
CA PRO A 919 5.00 -5.00 -18.54
C PRO A 919 4.75 -4.74 -20.03
N ASN A 920 5.75 -4.23 -20.73
CA ASN A 920 5.67 -3.88 -22.15
C ASN A 920 5.76 -5.11 -23.07
N PHE A 921 4.91 -6.11 -22.84
CA PHE A 921 4.89 -7.35 -23.62
C PHE A 921 3.84 -7.26 -24.73
N LYS A 922 4.20 -7.64 -25.96
CA LYS A 922 3.26 -7.66 -27.11
C LYS A 922 2.45 -8.96 -27.22
N SER A 923 2.34 -9.73 -26.14
CA SER A 923 1.63 -11.00 -26.11
C SER A 923 0.43 -10.89 -25.18
N ASP A 924 -0.67 -11.52 -25.58
CA ASP A 924 -1.98 -11.30 -24.96
C ASP A 924 -2.05 -11.89 -23.54
N ILE A 925 -1.17 -12.84 -23.20
CA ILE A 925 -1.22 -13.61 -21.97
C ILE A 925 0.14 -13.58 -21.29
N ILE A 926 0.15 -13.14 -20.04
CA ILE A 926 1.35 -12.92 -19.24
C ILE A 926 1.21 -13.66 -17.91
N SER A 927 2.19 -14.50 -17.57
CA SER A 927 2.18 -15.22 -16.30
C SER A 927 2.64 -14.33 -15.16
N HIS A 928 1.75 -14.14 -14.18
CA HIS A 928 2.07 -13.49 -12.91
C HIS A 928 3.17 -14.24 -12.17
N THR A 929 3.09 -15.56 -12.10
CA THR A 929 4.07 -16.39 -11.40
C THR A 929 5.47 -16.26 -12.01
N LYS A 930 5.55 -16.28 -13.35
CA LYS A 930 6.82 -16.12 -14.07
C LYS A 930 7.36 -14.71 -13.95
N LEU A 931 6.51 -13.69 -13.94
CA LEU A 931 6.93 -12.31 -13.65
C LEU A 931 7.58 -12.21 -12.27
N LEU A 932 6.94 -12.73 -11.21
CA LEU A 932 7.49 -12.77 -9.85
C LEU A 932 8.79 -13.56 -9.73
N ASN A 933 9.00 -14.53 -10.63
CA ASN A 933 10.21 -15.33 -10.70
C ASN A 933 11.31 -14.66 -11.56
N SER A 934 10.96 -13.80 -12.51
CA SER A 934 11.91 -13.29 -13.51
C SER A 934 12.36 -11.85 -13.26
N LYS A 935 11.55 -11.02 -12.59
CA LYS A 935 11.82 -9.59 -12.39
C LYS A 935 11.70 -9.19 -10.92
N PRO A 936 12.56 -8.29 -10.39
CA PRO A 936 12.33 -7.69 -9.08
C PRO A 936 10.95 -7.04 -9.00
N CYS A 937 10.35 -7.03 -7.81
CA CYS A 937 9.06 -6.41 -7.58
C CYS A 937 9.19 -5.22 -6.63
N PHE A 938 8.65 -4.08 -7.07
CA PHE A 938 8.59 -2.84 -6.32
C PHE A 938 7.13 -2.46 -6.06
N VAL A 939 6.76 -2.35 -4.78
CA VAL A 939 5.42 -1.93 -4.37
C VAL A 939 5.52 -0.58 -3.66
N LEU A 940 4.66 0.36 -4.04
CA LEU A 940 4.63 1.71 -3.47
C LEU A 940 3.28 1.97 -2.80
N ASN A 941 3.31 2.42 -1.55
CA ASN A 941 2.14 2.92 -0.85
C ASN A 941 2.16 4.45 -0.81
N HIS A 942 0.97 5.06 -0.89
CA HIS A 942 0.82 6.50 -0.84
C HIS A 942 -0.38 6.88 0.01
N ARG A 943 -0.23 7.99 0.73
CA ARG A 943 -1.30 8.62 1.51
C ARG A 943 -1.92 7.67 2.54
N HIS A 944 -1.01 6.97 3.23
CA HIS A 944 -1.27 6.24 4.47
C HIS A 944 -1.86 7.20 5.51
N HIS A 945 -1.20 8.34 5.72
CA HIS A 945 -1.77 9.46 6.45
C HIS A 945 -2.37 10.46 5.48
N ALA A 946 -3.54 10.98 5.81
CA ALA A 946 -4.33 11.66 4.80
C ALA A 946 -3.92 13.11 4.53
N ASN A 947 -3.29 13.75 5.53
CA ASN A 947 -2.75 15.12 5.45
C ASN A 947 -1.38 15.19 4.73
N GLU A 948 -0.75 14.04 4.47
CA GLU A 948 0.52 13.89 3.74
C GLU A 948 0.22 13.73 2.23
N ILE A 949 -0.07 14.87 1.61
CA ILE A 949 -0.87 14.95 0.38
C ILE A 949 -0.08 14.71 -0.91
N SER A 950 1.21 15.03 -0.95
CA SER A 950 2.02 14.99 -2.18
C SER A 950 2.26 13.56 -2.64
N ALA A 951 2.11 12.58 -1.75
CA ALA A 951 2.16 11.16 -2.07
C ALA A 951 1.17 10.80 -3.21
N THR A 952 -0.11 11.22 -3.14
CA THR A 952 -1.06 10.94 -4.22
C THR A 952 -0.66 11.60 -5.54
N ASN A 953 -0.21 12.87 -5.48
CA ASN A 953 0.20 13.62 -6.67
C ASN A 953 1.43 12.96 -7.32
N SER A 954 2.38 12.50 -6.50
CA SER A 954 3.59 11.80 -6.94
C SER A 954 3.27 10.47 -7.60
N ALA A 955 2.33 9.69 -7.06
CA ALA A 955 1.88 8.43 -7.64
C ALA A 955 1.40 8.61 -9.10
N TYR A 956 0.54 9.60 -9.33
CA TYR A 956 0.01 9.88 -10.67
C TYR A 956 1.04 10.51 -11.61
N SER A 957 1.90 11.40 -11.10
CA SER A 957 3.03 11.94 -11.87
C SER A 957 4.00 10.84 -12.30
N MET A 958 4.37 9.95 -11.37
CA MET A 958 5.23 8.81 -11.60
C MET A 958 4.62 7.87 -12.65
N LEU A 959 3.32 7.54 -12.56
CA LEU A 959 2.64 6.72 -13.57
C LEU A 959 2.72 7.34 -14.97
N LYS A 960 2.48 8.65 -15.08
CA LYS A 960 2.62 9.37 -16.35
C LYS A 960 4.05 9.26 -16.87
N GLN A 961 5.06 9.47 -16.04
CA GLN A 961 6.47 9.36 -16.46
C GLN A 961 6.87 7.93 -16.82
N LEU A 962 6.39 6.92 -16.09
CA LEU A 962 6.63 5.51 -16.36
C LEU A 962 6.12 5.08 -17.75
N LEU A 963 4.95 5.59 -18.17
CA LEU A 963 4.34 5.22 -19.44
C LEU A 963 4.89 6.04 -20.63
N THR A 964 5.36 7.27 -20.39
CA THR A 964 5.63 8.23 -21.48
C THR A 964 7.12 8.49 -21.74
N THR A 965 7.99 8.27 -20.75
CA THR A 965 9.43 8.53 -20.89
C THR A 965 10.23 7.28 -21.28
N GLU A 966 11.37 7.45 -21.94
CA GLU A 966 12.27 6.33 -22.29
C GLU A 966 12.84 5.63 -21.04
N GLN A 967 13.17 6.40 -20.00
CA GLN A 967 13.60 5.85 -18.71
C GLN A 967 12.48 5.02 -18.05
N GLY A 968 11.25 5.53 -18.07
CA GLY A 968 10.07 4.82 -17.59
C GLY A 968 9.85 3.49 -18.31
N LYS A 969 9.94 3.47 -19.65
CA LYS A 969 9.86 2.24 -20.45
C LYS A 969 10.94 1.22 -20.08
N LYS A 970 12.17 1.68 -19.82
CA LYS A 970 13.27 0.81 -19.33
C LYS A 970 12.90 0.15 -18.00
N TYR A 971 12.38 0.91 -17.03
CA TYR A 971 11.99 0.36 -15.73
C TYR A 971 10.78 -0.58 -15.81
N ARG A 972 9.77 -0.27 -16.62
CA ARG A 972 8.65 -1.18 -16.91
C ARG A 972 9.09 -2.52 -17.51
N SER A 973 10.21 -2.51 -18.24
CA SER A 973 10.78 -3.72 -18.81
C SER A 973 11.63 -4.48 -17.78
N ALA A 974 12.27 -3.79 -16.84
CA ALA A 974 13.12 -4.44 -15.83
C ALA A 974 12.36 -4.90 -14.57
N LEU A 975 11.24 -4.26 -14.20
CA LEU A 975 10.60 -4.40 -12.89
C LEU A 975 9.12 -4.76 -12.98
N ASN A 976 8.62 -5.44 -11.94
CA ASN A 976 7.20 -5.52 -11.64
C ASN A 976 6.82 -4.36 -10.71
N ILE A 977 5.93 -3.47 -11.14
CA ILE A 977 5.56 -2.26 -10.39
C ILE A 977 4.06 -2.28 -10.08
N ALA A 978 3.72 -2.15 -8.80
CA ALA A 978 2.36 -1.97 -8.34
C ALA A 978 2.29 -0.89 -7.25
N LEU A 979 1.21 -0.13 -7.20
CA LEU A 979 1.07 0.93 -6.22
C LEU A 979 -0.37 1.12 -5.75
N MET A 980 -0.49 1.78 -4.60
CA MET A 980 -1.75 2.29 -4.06
C MET A 980 -1.64 3.81 -3.93
N PRO A 981 -2.42 4.62 -4.67
CA PRO A 981 -2.27 6.07 -4.65
C PRO A 981 -3.00 6.76 -3.48
N PHE A 982 -3.88 6.04 -2.79
CA PHE A 982 -4.87 6.62 -1.88
C PHE A 982 -5.37 5.59 -0.84
N GLU A 983 -4.56 5.27 0.17
CA GLU A 983 -4.93 4.26 1.18
C GLU A 983 -6.01 4.73 2.16
N ASN A 984 -5.78 5.87 2.83
CA ASN A 984 -6.65 6.36 3.89
C ASN A 984 -7.79 7.23 3.35
N ALA A 985 -8.74 6.58 2.68
CA ALA A 985 -9.84 7.27 2.01
C ALA A 985 -10.76 8.06 2.97
N ASP A 986 -10.91 7.58 4.20
CA ASP A 986 -11.74 8.20 5.22
C ASP A 986 -11.07 9.43 5.85
N GLY A 987 -9.80 9.31 6.27
CA GLY A 987 -9.02 10.44 6.75
C GLY A 987 -8.92 11.52 5.68
N ALA A 988 -8.77 11.16 4.41
CA ALA A 988 -8.65 12.13 3.33
C ALA A 988 -9.93 12.92 3.07
N ALA A 989 -11.09 12.36 3.38
CA ALA A 989 -12.34 13.12 3.32
C ALA A 989 -12.41 14.16 4.44
N VAL A 990 -11.96 13.81 5.66
CA VAL A 990 -11.87 14.75 6.79
C VAL A 990 -10.84 15.85 6.48
N HIS A 991 -9.67 15.46 5.97
CA HIS A 991 -8.64 16.41 5.52
C HIS A 991 -9.20 17.40 4.50
N TYR A 992 -9.83 16.89 3.45
CA TYR A 992 -10.34 17.70 2.35
C TYR A 992 -11.44 18.67 2.81
N GLU A 993 -12.27 18.27 3.78
CA GLU A 993 -13.27 19.13 4.42
C GLU A 993 -12.59 20.29 5.16
N LEU A 994 -11.65 19.99 6.07
CA LEU A 994 -11.03 20.99 6.94
C LEU A 994 -10.13 21.97 6.17
N MET A 995 -9.43 21.49 5.13
CA MET A 995 -8.55 22.35 4.33
C MET A 995 -9.31 23.39 3.49
N GLN A 996 -10.63 23.26 3.31
CA GLN A 996 -11.40 24.30 2.61
C GLN A 996 -11.39 25.62 3.38
N ASP A 997 -11.44 25.53 4.72
CA ASP A 997 -11.42 26.69 5.60
C ASP A 997 -9.97 27.09 5.92
N ASN A 998 -9.10 26.11 6.19
CA ASN A 998 -7.72 26.34 6.61
C ASN A 998 -6.72 25.52 5.75
N PRO A 999 -6.39 25.98 4.53
CA PRO A 999 -5.68 25.19 3.53
C PRO A 999 -4.18 24.99 3.78
N GLU A 1000 -3.59 25.63 4.79
CA GLU A 1000 -2.16 25.53 5.08
C GLU A 1000 -1.89 25.08 6.54
N TRP A 1001 -2.93 24.66 7.27
CA TRP A 1001 -2.79 24.07 8.60
C TRP A 1001 -2.33 22.60 8.50
N LYS A 1002 -1.72 22.08 9.58
CA LYS A 1002 -1.20 20.69 9.61
C LYS A 1002 -2.29 19.63 9.50
N LEU A 1003 -3.44 19.90 10.12
CA LEU A 1003 -4.65 19.06 10.08
C LEU A 1003 -4.41 17.59 10.49
N HIS A 1004 -3.58 17.33 11.50
CA HIS A 1004 -3.25 15.98 11.96
C HIS A 1004 -4.44 15.18 12.46
N VAL A 1005 -5.58 15.82 12.75
CA VAL A 1005 -6.85 15.14 13.03
C VAL A 1005 -7.22 14.11 11.94
N SER A 1006 -6.81 14.39 10.70
CA SER A 1006 -7.05 13.55 9.52
C SER A 1006 -5.94 12.52 9.25
N ARG A 1007 -4.88 12.50 10.06
CA ARG A 1007 -3.75 11.57 9.94
C ARG A 1007 -4.23 10.12 9.89
N TYR A 1008 -5.15 9.77 10.80
CA TYR A 1008 -5.70 8.42 10.91
C TYR A 1008 -7.04 8.27 10.19
N ASN A 1009 -7.66 7.09 10.29
CA ASN A 1009 -8.96 6.85 9.67
C ASN A 1009 -10.11 7.58 10.40
N SER A 1010 -11.35 7.35 9.97
CA SER A 1010 -12.54 8.03 10.50
C SER A 1010 -12.90 7.77 11.97
N VAL A 1011 -12.15 6.94 12.69
CA VAL A 1011 -12.31 6.72 14.15
C VAL A 1011 -11.01 6.97 14.93
N GLY A 1012 -10.00 7.55 14.27
CA GLY A 1012 -8.70 7.82 14.88
C GLY A 1012 -7.78 6.60 14.98
N LYS A 1013 -8.02 5.54 14.19
CA LYS A 1013 -7.19 4.33 14.17
C LYS A 1013 -6.03 4.47 13.19
N GLU A 1014 -4.82 4.26 13.71
CA GLU A 1014 -3.62 3.94 12.93
C GLU A 1014 -3.79 2.57 12.26
N ILE A 1015 -4.12 2.58 10.96
CA ILE A 1015 -4.48 1.38 10.18
C ILE A 1015 -3.32 0.39 10.05
N ALA A 1016 -2.07 0.87 10.10
CA ALA A 1016 -0.88 0.02 10.00
C ALA A 1016 -0.78 -1.01 11.14
N ASN A 1017 -1.34 -0.67 12.31
CA ASN A 1017 -1.29 -1.56 13.48
C ASN A 1017 -2.16 -2.81 13.31
N ASP A 1018 -3.12 -2.76 12.38
CA ASP A 1018 -4.05 -3.86 12.09
C ASP A 1018 -3.71 -4.58 10.77
N TYR A 1019 -2.60 -4.25 10.10
CA TYR A 1019 -2.17 -4.99 8.92
C TYR A 1019 -2.03 -6.50 9.22
N PHE A 1020 -2.58 -7.31 8.32
CA PHE A 1020 -2.71 -8.78 8.44
C PHE A 1020 -3.60 -9.27 9.60
N ASN A 1021 -4.41 -8.41 10.21
CA ASN A 1021 -5.48 -8.81 11.12
C ASN A 1021 -6.79 -9.02 10.34
N ASN A 1022 -7.05 -10.25 9.90
CA ASN A 1022 -8.24 -10.59 9.11
C ASN A 1022 -9.58 -10.30 9.82
N ASP A 1023 -9.58 -10.16 11.15
CA ASP A 1023 -10.77 -9.87 11.94
C ASP A 1023 -11.01 -8.36 12.13
N SER A 1024 -10.15 -7.50 11.59
CA SER A 1024 -10.28 -6.05 11.73
C SER A 1024 -11.54 -5.53 11.02
N PRO A 1025 -12.35 -4.66 11.69
CA PRO A 1025 -13.54 -4.06 11.09
C PRO A 1025 -13.22 -2.93 10.11
N TYR A 1026 -11.95 -2.48 10.05
CA TYR A 1026 -11.47 -1.40 9.20
C TYR A 1026 -11.01 -1.96 7.86
N GLY A 1027 -11.69 -1.61 6.78
CA GLY A 1027 -11.34 -2.21 5.49
C GLY A 1027 -10.02 -1.67 4.92
N GLU A 1028 -9.61 -0.46 5.29
CA GLU A 1028 -8.33 0.16 4.93
C GLU A 1028 -7.14 -0.77 5.27
N CYS A 1029 -7.17 -1.43 6.44
CA CYS A 1029 -6.05 -2.26 6.90
C CYS A 1029 -5.86 -3.55 6.06
N HIS A 1030 -6.84 -3.92 5.22
CA HIS A 1030 -6.75 -5.08 4.33
C HIS A 1030 -6.17 -4.71 2.96
N ALA A 1031 -6.14 -3.43 2.59
CA ALA A 1031 -5.76 -2.97 1.26
C ALA A 1031 -4.28 -3.28 0.97
N LEU A 1032 -3.36 -2.73 1.76
CA LEU A 1032 -1.92 -2.93 1.55
C LEU A 1032 -1.49 -4.41 1.74
N PRO A 1033 -1.95 -5.15 2.78
CA PRO A 1033 -1.67 -6.59 2.88
C PRO A 1033 -2.13 -7.41 1.67
N SER A 1034 -3.27 -7.08 1.08
CA SER A 1034 -3.77 -7.76 -0.12
C SER A 1034 -2.85 -7.50 -1.32
N LEU A 1035 -2.39 -6.26 -1.48
CA LEU A 1035 -1.43 -5.90 -2.53
C LEU A 1035 -0.09 -6.61 -2.31
N TYR A 1036 0.39 -6.64 -1.07
CA TYR A 1036 1.61 -7.34 -0.67
C TYR A 1036 1.50 -8.84 -0.99
N CYS A 1037 0.42 -9.51 -0.60
CA CYS A 1037 0.25 -10.94 -0.85
C CYS A 1037 0.20 -11.28 -2.34
N LYS A 1038 -0.30 -10.35 -3.17
CA LYS A 1038 -0.35 -10.50 -4.62
C LYS A 1038 1.03 -10.40 -5.27
N TRP A 1039 1.84 -9.43 -4.85
CA TRP A 1039 3.09 -9.06 -5.54
C TRP A 1039 4.38 -9.49 -4.85
N ILE A 1040 4.34 -9.71 -3.54
CA ILE A 1040 5.46 -10.20 -2.72
C ILE A 1040 6.75 -9.42 -3.03
N PRO A 1041 6.73 -8.10 -2.75
CA PRO A 1041 7.76 -7.17 -3.19
C PRO A 1041 9.15 -7.52 -2.65
N ASP A 1042 10.15 -7.33 -3.50
CA ASP A 1042 11.55 -7.28 -3.08
C ASP A 1042 11.84 -5.93 -2.42
N ALA A 1043 11.22 -4.86 -2.91
CA ALA A 1043 11.30 -3.53 -2.34
C ALA A 1043 9.91 -2.95 -2.08
N PHE A 1044 9.75 -2.33 -0.92
CA PHE A 1044 8.57 -1.59 -0.54
C PHE A 1044 8.96 -0.18 -0.13
N VAL A 1045 8.22 0.81 -0.63
CA VAL A 1045 8.30 2.19 -0.16
C VAL A 1045 6.93 2.65 0.33
N ASP A 1046 6.94 3.38 1.43
CA ASP A 1046 5.78 4.10 1.93
C ASP A 1046 6.05 5.59 1.80
N ASN A 1047 5.36 6.26 0.87
CA ASN A 1047 5.53 7.68 0.59
C ASN A 1047 4.70 8.50 1.60
N HIS A 1048 5.38 9.13 2.55
CA HIS A 1048 4.83 9.93 3.66
C HIS A 1048 5.21 11.40 3.55
N GLY A 1049 4.75 12.15 4.55
CA GLY A 1049 4.93 13.57 4.71
C GLY A 1049 5.09 14.00 6.17
N VAL A 1050 5.61 15.20 6.36
CA VAL A 1050 5.76 15.86 7.67
C VAL A 1050 5.33 17.33 7.61
N PRO A 1051 5.14 17.99 8.77
CA PRO A 1051 4.77 19.39 8.83
C PRO A 1051 5.63 20.28 7.91
N SER A 1052 4.97 21.20 7.20
CA SER A 1052 5.61 22.18 6.32
C SER A 1052 6.14 23.42 7.07
N HIS A 1053 5.79 23.54 8.35
CA HIS A 1053 6.12 24.66 9.23
C HIS A 1053 6.17 24.17 10.69
N GLU A 1054 6.41 25.10 11.62
CA GLU A 1054 6.45 24.81 13.06
C GLU A 1054 5.21 24.03 13.55
N TRP A 1055 5.46 22.95 14.27
CA TRP A 1055 4.43 22.18 14.97
C TRP A 1055 4.46 22.54 16.46
N ASP A 1056 3.67 23.55 16.82
CA ASP A 1056 3.51 23.99 18.20
C ASP A 1056 2.16 23.54 18.81
N GLN A 1057 2.17 23.42 20.13
CA GLN A 1057 1.05 22.97 20.97
C GLN A 1057 1.13 23.65 22.34
N GLN A 1058 0.47 24.80 22.49
CA GLN A 1058 0.58 25.67 23.66
C GLN A 1058 0.24 24.94 24.97
N PHE A 1059 -0.78 24.08 24.93
CA PHE A 1059 -1.27 23.36 26.10
C PHE A 1059 -0.60 22.00 26.33
N ALA A 1060 0.38 21.63 25.49
CA ALA A 1060 1.14 20.38 25.60
C ALA A 1060 2.63 20.57 25.96
N GLY A 1061 3.03 21.78 26.35
CA GLY A 1061 4.43 22.12 26.64
C GLY A 1061 5.16 22.66 25.41
N TYR A 1062 4.43 23.41 24.56
CA TYR A 1062 4.83 23.98 23.28
C TYR A 1062 5.11 22.98 22.17
N VAL A 1063 5.54 21.77 22.49
CA VAL A 1063 5.73 20.67 21.54
C VAL A 1063 4.94 19.45 21.96
N ALA A 1064 4.45 18.69 20.99
CA ALA A 1064 3.77 17.43 21.22
C ALA A 1064 4.62 16.48 22.07
N PRO A 1065 4.17 16.02 23.26
CA PRO A 1065 4.97 15.16 24.13
C PRO A 1065 5.48 13.88 23.47
N TRP A 1066 4.75 13.38 22.48
CA TRP A 1066 5.05 12.14 21.74
C TRP A 1066 5.86 12.37 20.46
N PHE A 1067 5.89 13.61 19.97
CA PHE A 1067 6.55 14.02 18.72
C PHE A 1067 7.50 15.19 18.95
N ARG A 1068 8.12 15.27 20.14
CA ARG A 1068 9.01 16.39 20.53
C ARG A 1068 10.09 16.69 19.51
N GLY A 1069 10.66 15.64 18.89
CA GLY A 1069 11.69 15.77 17.84
C GLY A 1069 11.18 16.34 16.51
N PHE A 1070 9.87 16.46 16.30
CA PHE A 1070 9.22 16.91 15.05
C PHE A 1070 8.76 18.37 15.10
N TRP A 1071 9.15 19.13 16.13
CA TRP A 1071 8.78 20.54 16.31
C TRP A 1071 9.03 21.40 15.07
N LEU A 1072 10.19 21.25 14.44
CA LEU A 1072 10.59 22.07 13.30
C LEU A 1072 10.97 21.18 12.10
N PRO A 1073 10.57 21.54 10.87
CA PRO A 1073 10.98 20.80 9.68
C PRO A 1073 12.50 20.87 9.52
N ARG A 1074 13.12 19.70 9.29
CA ARG A 1074 14.59 19.54 9.27
C ARG A 1074 15.19 19.52 7.86
N ALA A 1075 14.34 19.32 6.88
CA ALA A 1075 14.67 19.12 5.47
C ALA A 1075 13.37 19.18 4.65
N LEU A 1076 13.46 19.55 3.37
CA LEU A 1076 12.36 19.30 2.44
C LEU A 1076 12.12 17.79 2.32
N PHE A 1077 13.18 16.98 2.24
CA PHE A 1077 13.12 15.53 2.06
C PHE A 1077 14.07 14.80 3.02
N TYR A 1078 13.62 13.72 3.65
CA TYR A 1078 14.47 12.75 4.36
C TYR A 1078 13.82 11.35 4.35
N GLY A 1079 14.51 10.33 4.86
CA GLY A 1079 13.96 8.96 4.83
C GLY A 1079 14.33 8.09 6.03
N TYR A 1080 13.50 7.07 6.29
CA TYR A 1080 13.70 6.02 7.28
C TYR A 1080 13.89 4.67 6.58
N PHE A 1081 15.05 4.04 6.75
CA PHE A 1081 15.28 2.66 6.36
C PHE A 1081 14.97 1.73 7.54
N TRP A 1082 14.02 0.81 7.34
CA TRP A 1082 13.60 -0.17 8.33
C TRP A 1082 14.51 -1.41 8.25
N GLN A 1083 15.65 -1.35 8.95
CA GLN A 1083 16.78 -2.25 8.76
C GLN A 1083 16.66 -3.54 9.58
N ILE A 1084 16.69 -4.70 8.92
CA ILE A 1084 16.78 -5.99 9.58
C ILE A 1084 18.19 -6.20 10.17
N ASN A 1085 18.29 -6.53 11.45
CA ASN A 1085 19.56 -6.71 12.17
C ASN A 1085 20.01 -8.18 12.34
N ASN A 1086 19.17 -9.14 11.93
CA ASN A 1086 19.50 -10.56 12.00
C ASN A 1086 20.72 -10.88 11.10
N GLN A 1087 21.70 -11.65 11.62
CA GLN A 1087 22.95 -11.99 10.91
C GLN A 1087 22.75 -12.70 9.56
N GLU A 1088 21.62 -13.37 9.37
CA GLU A 1088 21.28 -14.06 8.11
C GLU A 1088 20.91 -13.11 6.96
N PHE A 1089 20.63 -11.82 7.25
CA PHE A 1089 20.13 -10.82 6.30
C PHE A 1089 21.03 -9.57 6.20
N VAL A 1090 22.32 -9.68 6.54
CA VAL A 1090 23.26 -8.53 6.54
C VAL A 1090 23.34 -7.83 5.19
N GLU A 1091 23.15 -8.56 4.09
CA GLU A 1091 23.18 -8.04 2.72
C GLU A 1091 22.04 -7.05 2.40
N HIS A 1092 20.94 -7.05 3.18
CA HIS A 1092 19.84 -6.09 3.00
C HIS A 1092 20.33 -4.65 3.12
N ARG A 1093 21.28 -4.42 4.02
CA ARG A 1093 21.85 -3.09 4.27
C ARG A 1093 22.52 -2.50 3.04
N ALA A 1094 23.21 -3.33 2.24
CA ALA A 1094 23.91 -2.85 1.07
C ALA A 1094 22.93 -2.23 0.04
N ILE A 1095 21.75 -2.84 -0.13
CA ILE A 1095 20.70 -2.32 -1.02
C ILE A 1095 20.14 -1.01 -0.49
N SER A 1096 19.82 -0.93 0.79
CA SER A 1096 19.37 0.30 1.43
C SER A 1096 20.39 1.44 1.30
N GLU A 1097 21.69 1.16 1.49
CA GLU A 1097 22.77 2.13 1.32
C GLU A 1097 22.89 2.60 -0.14
N GLN A 1098 22.77 1.69 -1.11
CA GLN A 1098 22.81 2.07 -2.53
C GLN A 1098 21.60 2.92 -2.93
N VAL A 1099 20.41 2.62 -2.42
CA VAL A 1099 19.22 3.45 -2.62
C VAL A 1099 19.41 4.84 -2.01
N ALA A 1100 19.91 4.93 -0.79
CA ALA A 1100 20.22 6.22 -0.15
C ALA A 1100 21.18 7.07 -1.01
N ILE A 1101 22.22 6.46 -1.60
CA ILE A 1101 23.18 7.14 -2.48
C ILE A 1101 22.52 7.65 -3.76
N GLU A 1102 21.75 6.81 -4.45
CA GLU A 1102 21.11 7.20 -5.73
C GLU A 1102 20.00 8.24 -5.53
N VAL A 1103 19.26 8.16 -4.43
CA VAL A 1103 18.25 9.16 -4.05
C VAL A 1103 18.94 10.49 -3.72
N ALA A 1104 20.03 10.46 -2.95
CA ALA A 1104 20.82 11.66 -2.66
C ALA A 1104 21.37 12.30 -3.93
N LYS A 1105 21.88 11.51 -4.86
CA LYS A 1105 22.34 12.01 -6.15
C LYS A 1105 21.20 12.68 -6.92
N GLY A 1106 20.06 12.01 -7.07
CA GLY A 1106 18.92 12.55 -7.82
C GLY A 1106 18.37 13.85 -7.24
N LEU A 1107 18.23 13.93 -5.91
CA LEU A 1107 17.71 15.14 -5.25
C LEU A 1107 18.71 16.31 -5.29
N ASN A 1108 20.02 16.04 -5.18
CA ASN A 1108 21.05 17.07 -5.29
C ASN A 1108 21.24 17.62 -6.72
N GLU A 1109 20.77 16.89 -7.75
CA GLU A 1109 20.77 17.37 -9.15
C GLU A 1109 19.63 18.39 -9.39
N ASP A 1110 18.58 18.41 -8.55
CA ASP A 1110 17.51 19.41 -8.59
C ASP A 1110 17.89 20.66 -7.76
N HIS A 1111 18.08 21.79 -8.45
CA HIS A 1111 18.55 23.04 -7.85
C HIS A 1111 17.58 23.57 -6.78
N ASP A 1112 16.28 23.58 -7.07
CA ASP A 1112 15.26 24.17 -6.19
C ASP A 1112 15.11 23.36 -4.90
N ILE A 1113 15.11 22.03 -5.02
CA ILE A 1113 15.09 21.10 -3.88
C ILE A 1113 16.35 21.31 -3.03
N THR A 1114 17.52 21.36 -3.65
CA THR A 1114 18.81 21.50 -2.95
C THR A 1114 18.90 22.82 -2.18
N GLU A 1115 18.48 23.93 -2.79
CA GLU A 1115 18.50 25.25 -2.15
C GLU A 1115 17.58 25.29 -0.93
N LEU A 1116 16.34 24.82 -1.08
CA LEU A 1116 15.36 24.79 0.01
C LEU A 1116 15.82 23.86 1.14
N ASN A 1117 16.42 22.71 0.82
CA ASN A 1117 16.90 21.78 1.83
C ASN A 1117 18.03 22.37 2.68
N LYS A 1118 18.95 23.12 2.05
CA LYS A 1118 20.03 23.84 2.76
C LYS A 1118 19.48 24.95 3.65
N ASP A 1119 18.43 25.66 3.21
CA ASP A 1119 17.77 26.66 4.04
C ASP A 1119 17.14 26.01 5.29
N TRP A 1120 16.36 24.94 5.11
CA TRP A 1120 15.78 24.17 6.23
C TRP A 1120 16.84 23.66 7.20
N GLN A 1121 17.92 23.06 6.69
CA GLN A 1121 19.05 22.62 7.50
C GLN A 1121 19.62 23.76 8.35
N ASN A 1122 19.81 24.95 7.74
CA ASN A 1122 20.36 26.10 8.45
C ASN A 1122 19.45 26.54 9.62
N ARG A 1123 18.13 26.55 9.42
CA ARG A 1123 17.15 26.89 10.47
C ARG A 1123 17.08 25.82 11.56
N PHE A 1124 16.98 24.55 11.15
CA PHE A 1124 16.88 23.41 12.07
C PHE A 1124 18.10 23.30 12.98
N VAL A 1125 19.31 23.51 12.43
CA VAL A 1125 20.53 23.53 13.25
C VAL A 1125 20.51 24.67 14.27
N LYS A 1126 20.16 25.88 13.83
CA LYS A 1126 20.21 27.10 14.66
C LYS A 1126 19.22 27.09 15.83
N TYR A 1127 18.00 26.62 15.59
CA TYR A 1127 16.92 26.66 16.59
C TYR A 1127 16.79 25.36 17.38
N ALA A 1128 17.17 24.22 16.83
CA ALA A 1128 16.89 22.90 17.41
C ALA A 1128 18.18 22.10 17.72
N ASN A 1129 18.88 21.59 16.69
CA ASN A 1129 19.99 20.64 16.89
C ASN A 1129 21.14 21.19 17.74
N GLN A 1130 21.55 22.45 17.54
CA GLN A 1130 22.66 23.06 18.28
C GLN A 1130 22.45 23.03 19.81
N TRP A 1131 21.19 23.03 20.25
CA TRP A 1131 20.80 23.13 21.65
C TRP A 1131 20.50 21.78 22.28
N LEU A 1132 19.77 20.91 21.55
CA LEU A 1132 19.36 19.58 22.02
C LEU A 1132 19.66 18.53 20.93
N PRO A 1133 20.94 18.17 20.72
CA PRO A 1133 21.36 17.38 19.55
C PRO A 1133 20.87 15.93 19.53
N LYS A 1134 20.47 15.35 20.68
CA LYS A 1134 19.87 14.00 20.72
C LYS A 1134 18.39 14.04 20.40
N LEU A 1135 17.70 15.10 20.85
CA LEU A 1135 16.29 15.30 20.58
C LEU A 1135 16.05 15.71 19.13
N PHE A 1136 16.96 16.51 18.58
CA PHE A 1136 16.90 17.00 17.21
C PHE A 1136 18.12 16.53 16.41
N PRO A 1137 18.23 15.23 16.10
CA PRO A 1137 19.38 14.69 15.38
C PRO A 1137 19.43 15.24 13.95
N ALA A 1138 20.66 15.46 13.49
CA ALA A 1138 20.98 16.18 12.25
C ALA A 1138 22.21 15.55 11.55
N ASP A 1139 22.22 14.21 11.35
CA ASP A 1139 23.29 13.51 10.62
C ASP A 1139 23.07 13.65 9.11
N TYR A 1140 23.46 14.81 8.55
CA TYR A 1140 23.37 15.07 7.12
C TYR A 1140 24.51 14.39 6.36
N ARG A 1141 24.17 13.55 5.38
CA ARG A 1141 25.10 12.95 4.42
C ARG A 1141 24.67 13.31 3.02
N GLU A 1142 25.60 13.86 2.22
CA GLU A 1142 25.29 14.36 0.88
C GLU A 1142 24.06 15.31 0.87
N ASN A 1143 24.01 16.23 1.84
CA ASN A 1143 22.89 17.16 2.08
C ASN A 1143 21.53 16.53 2.42
N LEU A 1144 21.41 15.23 2.68
CA LEU A 1144 20.17 14.56 3.08
C LEU A 1144 20.29 13.88 4.44
N ILE A 1145 19.14 13.58 5.06
CA ILE A 1145 19.06 12.82 6.30
C ILE A 1145 18.48 11.44 6.00
N TYR A 1146 19.15 10.41 6.48
CA TYR A 1146 18.63 9.04 6.50
C TYR A 1146 18.75 8.43 7.88
N TYR A 1147 17.63 7.93 8.39
CA TYR A 1147 17.59 7.18 9.64
C TYR A 1147 17.63 5.69 9.37
N TRP A 1148 18.47 4.99 10.14
CA TRP A 1148 18.66 3.56 10.03
C TRP A 1148 18.04 2.90 11.26
N ILE A 1149 16.76 2.53 11.19
CA ILE A 1149 16.02 2.04 12.35
C ILE A 1149 16.13 0.51 12.41
N PRO A 1150 16.78 -0.07 13.43
CA PRO A 1150 16.99 -1.51 13.51
C PRO A 1150 15.75 -2.28 13.99
N PHE A 1151 15.47 -3.42 13.35
CA PHE A 1151 14.44 -4.38 13.75
C PHE A 1151 14.96 -5.81 13.73
N ASN A 1152 14.30 -6.66 14.51
CA ASN A 1152 14.46 -8.10 14.43
C ASN A 1152 13.28 -8.72 13.68
N LYS A 1153 13.52 -9.88 13.08
CA LYS A 1153 12.48 -10.68 12.45
C LYS A 1153 11.32 -10.96 13.41
N ASP A 1154 10.11 -10.52 13.05
CA ASP A 1154 8.90 -10.75 13.82
C ASP A 1154 7.69 -10.92 12.91
N LYS A 1155 6.97 -12.04 13.08
CA LYS A 1155 5.74 -12.35 12.36
C LYS A 1155 4.59 -11.39 12.67
N LYS A 1156 4.71 -10.54 13.68
CA LYS A 1156 3.73 -9.49 14.03
C LYS A 1156 4.17 -8.10 13.60
N ALA A 1157 5.39 -7.92 13.07
CA ALA A 1157 5.85 -6.62 12.60
C ALA A 1157 4.94 -6.08 11.48
N ARG A 1158 4.72 -4.76 11.48
CA ARG A 1158 4.02 -4.07 10.40
C ARG A 1158 4.93 -3.83 9.18
N HIS A 1159 6.22 -3.60 9.42
CA HIS A 1159 7.24 -3.43 8.39
C HIS A 1159 7.55 -4.79 7.74
N PHE A 1160 7.46 -4.85 6.42
CA PHE A 1160 7.60 -6.05 5.61
C PHE A 1160 9.01 -6.63 5.64
N ALA A 1161 10.08 -5.81 5.68
CA ALA A 1161 11.44 -6.36 5.80
C ALA A 1161 11.65 -7.08 7.15
N ALA A 1162 10.94 -6.67 8.21
CA ALA A 1162 10.96 -7.37 9.49
C ALA A 1162 10.02 -8.58 9.52
N ARG A 1163 8.87 -8.51 8.84
CA ARG A 1163 7.87 -9.59 8.82
C ARG A 1163 8.22 -10.74 7.88
N PHE A 1164 8.80 -10.39 6.73
CA PHE A 1164 9.10 -11.27 5.60
C PHE A 1164 10.50 -11.00 5.00
N PRO A 1165 11.56 -11.02 5.81
CA PRO A 1165 12.92 -10.74 5.35
C PRO A 1165 13.43 -11.70 4.26
N GLU A 1166 12.84 -12.88 4.13
CA GLU A 1166 13.19 -13.82 3.06
C GLU A 1166 12.81 -13.32 1.66
N TYR A 1167 11.96 -12.30 1.59
CA TYR A 1167 11.39 -11.80 0.34
C TYR A 1167 11.63 -10.30 0.17
N THR A 1168 11.36 -9.50 1.20
CA THR A 1168 11.47 -8.04 1.13
C THR A 1168 12.82 -7.60 1.68
N VAL A 1169 13.68 -7.16 0.76
CA VAL A 1169 15.06 -6.74 1.04
C VAL A 1169 15.15 -5.26 1.42
N LEU A 1170 14.28 -4.44 0.84
CA LEU A 1170 14.18 -3.00 1.09
C LEU A 1170 12.78 -2.67 1.60
N ASP A 1171 12.72 -2.00 2.73
CA ASP A 1171 11.50 -1.44 3.33
C ASP A 1171 11.88 -0.08 3.91
N TRP A 1172 11.33 0.98 3.35
CA TRP A 1172 11.68 2.32 3.74
C TRP A 1172 10.52 3.29 3.59
N THR A 1173 10.53 4.35 4.40
CA THR A 1173 9.54 5.41 4.39
C THR A 1173 10.23 6.70 3.98
N THR A 1174 9.67 7.40 3.00
CA THR A 1174 10.15 8.75 2.61
C THR A 1174 9.33 9.79 3.33
N GLU A 1175 9.94 10.91 3.70
CA GLU A 1175 9.29 12.01 4.38
C GLU A 1175 9.54 13.30 3.63
N VAL A 1176 8.47 14.00 3.26
CA VAL A 1176 8.55 15.31 2.60
C VAL A 1176 7.77 16.34 3.40
N SER A 1177 8.26 17.57 3.50
CA SER A 1177 7.60 18.65 4.27
C SER A 1177 6.33 19.18 3.57
N ASP A 1178 5.35 18.31 3.34
CA ASP A 1178 4.23 18.50 2.43
C ASP A 1178 2.85 18.57 3.11
N GLU A 1179 2.78 18.49 4.45
CA GLU A 1179 1.49 18.42 5.13
C GLU A 1179 0.63 19.63 4.77
N THR A 1180 -0.49 19.33 4.09
CA THR A 1180 -1.41 20.30 3.46
C THR A 1180 -0.73 21.33 2.53
N ALA A 1181 0.34 20.95 1.83
CA ALA A 1181 1.01 21.80 0.84
C ALA A 1181 0.07 22.23 -0.30
N GLN A 1182 0.30 23.43 -0.85
CA GLN A 1182 -0.54 23.99 -1.92
C GLN A 1182 0.31 24.49 -3.09
N GLY A 1183 -0.28 24.52 -4.29
CA GLY A 1183 0.29 25.19 -5.45
C GLY A 1183 1.63 24.61 -5.90
N GLU A 1184 2.55 25.47 -6.33
CA GLU A 1184 3.90 25.11 -6.78
C GLU A 1184 4.70 24.34 -5.72
N TYR A 1185 4.44 24.58 -4.43
CA TYR A 1185 5.12 23.86 -3.36
C TYR A 1185 4.71 22.39 -3.27
N LEU A 1186 3.42 22.10 -3.46
CA LEU A 1186 2.93 20.73 -3.58
C LEU A 1186 3.56 20.01 -4.77
N GLU A 1187 3.67 20.68 -5.91
CA GLU A 1187 4.34 20.11 -7.09
C GLU A 1187 5.83 19.83 -6.82
N GLN A 1188 6.52 20.73 -6.10
CA GLN A 1188 7.91 20.52 -5.69
C GLN A 1188 8.07 19.33 -4.73
N CYS A 1189 7.16 19.19 -3.75
CA CYS A 1189 7.14 18.04 -2.82
C CYS A 1189 6.92 16.72 -3.58
N SER A 1190 5.91 16.71 -4.46
CA SER A 1190 5.61 15.56 -5.33
C SER A 1190 6.80 15.19 -6.23
N ARG A 1191 7.51 16.18 -6.77
CA ARG A 1191 8.72 15.96 -7.58
C ARG A 1191 9.83 15.28 -6.79
N ALA A 1192 10.04 15.65 -5.52
CA ALA A 1192 11.03 15.02 -4.65
C ALA A 1192 10.74 13.52 -4.44
N LEU A 1193 9.47 13.16 -4.20
CA LEU A 1193 9.03 11.76 -4.10
C LEU A 1193 9.28 11.00 -5.41
N VAL A 1194 8.90 11.57 -6.56
CA VAL A 1194 9.12 10.92 -7.86
C VAL A 1194 10.61 10.67 -8.12
N ILE A 1195 11.49 11.63 -7.79
CA ILE A 1195 12.94 11.44 -7.93
C ILE A 1195 13.42 10.27 -7.07
N SER A 1196 12.96 10.20 -5.82
CA SER A 1196 13.27 9.12 -4.88
C SER A 1196 12.82 7.74 -5.41
N ASP A 1197 11.60 7.65 -5.93
CA ASP A 1197 11.04 6.41 -6.46
C ASP A 1197 11.78 5.95 -7.72
N PHE A 1198 12.10 6.86 -8.64
CA PHE A 1198 12.88 6.56 -9.84
C PHE A 1198 14.32 6.15 -9.51
N ALA A 1199 14.93 6.72 -8.46
CA ALA A 1199 16.24 6.29 -7.97
C ALA A 1199 16.19 4.88 -7.37
N THR A 1200 15.12 4.56 -6.63
CA THR A 1200 14.89 3.20 -6.11
C THR A 1200 14.73 2.20 -7.26
N MET A 1201 13.92 2.54 -8.28
CA MET A 1201 13.76 1.71 -9.48
C MET A 1201 15.09 1.50 -10.22
N LYS A 1202 15.94 2.54 -10.30
CA LYS A 1202 17.27 2.42 -10.90
C LYS A 1202 18.08 1.32 -10.23
N VAL A 1203 18.23 1.39 -8.91
CA VAL A 1203 18.99 0.40 -8.13
C VAL A 1203 18.43 -1.00 -8.36
N LEU A 1204 17.11 -1.17 -8.23
CA LEU A 1204 16.47 -2.48 -8.41
C LEU A 1204 16.65 -3.05 -9.82
N SER A 1205 16.62 -2.19 -10.84
CA SER A 1205 16.77 -2.60 -12.25
C SER A 1205 18.17 -3.08 -12.61
N GLU A 1206 19.18 -2.72 -11.80
CA GLU A 1206 20.58 -3.08 -12.01
C GLU A 1206 21.01 -4.34 -11.24
N ILE A 1207 20.16 -4.84 -10.33
CA ILE A 1207 20.44 -6.04 -9.54
C ILE A 1207 20.26 -7.31 -10.40
N PRO A 1208 21.29 -8.16 -10.53
CA PRO A 1208 21.18 -9.40 -11.28
C PRO A 1208 20.26 -10.40 -10.57
N ILE A 1209 19.41 -11.07 -11.36
CA ILE A 1209 18.53 -12.13 -10.83
C ILE A 1209 19.22 -13.48 -10.90
N GLU A 1210 19.43 -14.12 -9.74
CA GLU A 1210 19.96 -15.48 -9.66
C GLU A 1210 18.85 -16.54 -9.62
N PHE A 1211 19.13 -17.70 -10.23
CA PHE A 1211 18.21 -18.83 -10.28
C PHE A 1211 18.85 -20.12 -9.76
N ASN A 1212 18.08 -20.89 -9.00
CA ASN A 1212 18.34 -22.30 -8.72
C ASN A 1212 17.74 -23.14 -9.85
N LYS A 1213 18.60 -23.54 -10.79
CA LYS A 1213 18.23 -24.45 -11.89
C LYS A 1213 18.58 -25.88 -11.50
N HIS A 1214 17.59 -26.77 -11.52
CA HIS A 1214 17.81 -28.20 -11.31
C HIS A 1214 17.21 -29.00 -12.45
N LEU A 1215 17.98 -29.99 -12.93
CA LEU A 1215 17.52 -31.06 -13.79
C LEU A 1215 17.75 -32.37 -13.05
N ILE A 1216 16.68 -33.09 -12.75
CA ILE A 1216 16.74 -34.41 -12.11
C ILE A 1216 16.16 -35.40 -13.11
N SER A 1217 16.96 -36.36 -13.54
CA SER A 1217 16.62 -37.36 -14.56
C SER A 1217 16.74 -38.77 -13.96
N ASN A 1218 15.79 -39.64 -14.25
CA ASN A 1218 15.88 -41.08 -14.02
C ASN A 1218 15.27 -41.84 -15.21
N LYS A 1219 15.37 -43.19 -15.22
CA LYS A 1219 14.89 -44.05 -16.31
C LYS A 1219 13.45 -43.80 -16.77
N SER A 1220 12.61 -43.20 -15.93
CA SER A 1220 11.16 -43.05 -16.16
C SER A 1220 10.64 -41.62 -16.07
N LYS A 1221 11.41 -40.66 -15.54
CA LYS A 1221 10.95 -39.30 -15.24
C LYS A 1221 12.08 -38.28 -15.38
N VAL A 1222 11.74 -37.11 -15.90
CA VAL A 1222 12.60 -35.92 -15.92
C VAL A 1222 11.89 -34.78 -15.21
N LYS A 1223 12.56 -34.16 -14.25
CA LYS A 1223 12.09 -33.00 -13.50
C LYS A 1223 13.00 -31.81 -13.75
N ARG A 1224 12.39 -30.68 -14.10
CA ARG A 1224 13.05 -29.39 -14.34
C ARG A 1224 12.51 -28.38 -13.37
N SER A 1225 13.38 -27.64 -12.70
CA SER A 1225 12.96 -26.48 -11.90
C SER A 1225 13.85 -25.28 -12.18
N ASN A 1226 13.24 -24.10 -12.26
CA ASN A 1226 13.91 -22.83 -12.45
C ASN A 1226 13.27 -21.81 -11.50
N ILE A 1227 13.82 -21.71 -10.30
CA ILE A 1227 13.27 -20.90 -9.21
C ILE A 1227 14.26 -19.81 -8.87
N ARG A 1228 13.80 -18.57 -8.81
CA ARG A 1228 14.60 -17.43 -8.39
C ARG A 1228 15.10 -17.61 -6.96
N LYS A 1229 16.37 -17.27 -6.71
CA LYS A 1229 16.87 -17.13 -5.35
C LYS A 1229 16.32 -15.85 -4.73
N ARG A 1230 15.81 -15.94 -3.51
CA ARG A 1230 15.35 -14.80 -2.72
C ARG A 1230 16.01 -14.81 -1.33
N PRO A 1231 16.21 -13.65 -0.70
CA PRO A 1231 16.02 -12.30 -1.24
C PRO A 1231 17.02 -11.99 -2.37
N ILE A 1232 16.82 -10.91 -3.12
CA ILE A 1232 17.80 -10.43 -4.12
C ILE A 1232 19.07 -9.92 -3.42
N LYS A 1233 20.23 -10.03 -4.10
CA LYS A 1233 21.55 -9.76 -3.53
C LYS A 1233 22.42 -9.05 -4.59
N PHE A 1234 23.35 -8.21 -4.14
CA PHE A 1234 24.37 -7.59 -5.00
C PHE A 1234 25.45 -8.56 -5.43
#